data_AF-A0A7C3TPN4-F1
#
_entry.id   AF-A0A7C3TPN4-F1
#
_cell.length_a   1.000
_cell.length_b   1.000
_cell.length_c   1.000
_cell.angle_alpha   90.00
_cell.angle_beta   90.00
_cell.angle_gamma   90.00
#
_symmetry.space_group_name_H-M   'P 1'
#
loop_
_entity.id
_entity.type
_entity.pdbx_description
1 polymer ?
#
loop_
_entity_poly.entity_id
_entity_poly.type
_entity_poly.pdbx_seq_one_letter_code
_entity_poly.pdbx_strand_id
1 'polypeptide(L)'
;MSPRRLTVLTVVLFFAAGSFARGAEVSVQSAAGRVTVTRGDLTLVFDADGNGFISSAARGGNVVCSANAAGGVFAALAMPEGQAAPFAPLAAAPIRGKPAVTSIAARKVGDDVHIDIAGTLSFAGAGDWPFSVRATVAASGPLLIASLELAPPENRRNLYLTEWGIAVPLALKFHPSPTVKVQMDRTTAAAILPRVGPEAPEVRRLTAEQDHTAVWGPILWTLAGVRQSSPTSFQVWEAWDKPHPPFILQWHNVHPGWMAVADSTSAVVGAMPGIAGIAPAEIYVDSQAKVLRMCFVSPYCRPVDLSGTSGALSGGPVYVMIEPSTQETLDPANWRDPRKRPALAGIAQTVAQLKPVTCSLPRQRAELARLPEDPPCSIDDEQFASHEPARMDQIPIWIDVHCPAGAEPLPITRGVPLARGILTDAARAALLDSDGRPVPLAARPVAFWPDKSIKWLLLDFQVRPKAPALLKYTLTIQNPPQQTGARPLAVESPGQVAVDTGKLKMTLVNRDGALLMSAGLDINGDGTVADDETIIREAGDILSCVFSHIQDTEQYASGTWLDPGQRDPGAARITELRIEEQSPLRAVVLVRADLRHKLLASTIDQKHRPTTGTPVSLRLHFHTGSSMVRIQHTFMFAGDVRYDFLRQLGIRLPLPVAPGQQISAGLDGTTSVVPRQEECGLLQEDPETALLWNGAQIARQGRCADGWLDVSGQQWGVTVGVPRMRHMFPQEIHVDAGGIWTHFYPPHVPPMDVRRYALKYGDGESTSVGWGTAFGALRTHEAFWYFHAGTQQQASGAAAVRAMLNPPLPRLRPRYVADTRVVGPVAEHGAPTSDAHMDAVLLHLPRMHRHNRDYWRWFGFWDYGDEIQVYNAYRQCWAKDDGRYGWYNNEPVRDYNYHLAFLMTGNRRMWESALAMSYHVFEVDVRHASPQPFMSPAPTLSRAGYNNSTTSGIDICGHRHNCQHWSDGYFGHRVGSPPGFRLAYYQTGDPVLHEYIRRIIAAGMKTRRSQYMSADGDEAVLWAMIMAHEMTCEQQYLDRITAYAKLQVDFARANNHYPAARASWDWATNTPGAPPDDPRGDLWIWSFGGHIALIEIANLYGDKALDEMICNWTRALEGLGPDRKRQTAWSNNIGACPMLAHYFHSTGDKAALEWFAQRLKGFHNRIPADAPTTDLPCNVMADTFPAYTPHDGYGWVYTTPTFWYVGIPAWQGALRAHAPKQK
;
A
#
# COMPACT_ATOMS: atom_id res chain seq x y z
N MET A 1 -31.52 -18.63 8.21
CA MET A 1 -32.38 -18.48 7.02
C MET A 1 -31.76 -19.27 5.86
N SER A 2 -32.58 -19.93 5.05
CA SER A 2 -32.23 -20.99 4.07
C SER A 2 -31.19 -20.58 3.00
N PRO A 3 -30.42 -21.54 2.44
CA PRO A 3 -29.55 -21.29 1.29
C PRO A 3 -30.41 -21.01 0.06
N ARG A 4 -30.46 -19.74 -0.38
CA ARG A 4 -31.09 -19.38 -1.65
C ARG A 4 -30.22 -19.90 -2.79
N ARG A 5 -30.80 -20.87 -3.49
CA ARG A 5 -30.43 -21.36 -4.81
C ARG A 5 -29.91 -20.22 -5.69
N LEU A 6 -28.64 -20.29 -6.09
CA LEU A 6 -28.22 -19.70 -7.37
C LEU A 6 -29.01 -20.44 -8.44
N THR A 7 -30.06 -19.80 -8.94
CA THR A 7 -30.66 -20.19 -10.21
C THR A 7 -29.62 -19.90 -11.27
N VAL A 8 -28.88 -20.94 -11.65
CA VAL A 8 -28.13 -20.99 -12.90
C VAL A 8 -29.15 -20.77 -14.00
N LEU A 9 -29.31 -19.51 -14.43
CA LEU A 9 -29.98 -19.22 -15.69
C LEU A 9 -28.99 -19.66 -16.77
N THR A 10 -29.11 -20.92 -17.17
CA THR A 10 -28.53 -21.47 -18.39
C THR A 10 -29.16 -20.74 -19.57
N VAL A 11 -28.73 -19.51 -19.85
CA VAL A 11 -28.87 -18.95 -21.18
C VAL A 11 -27.84 -19.70 -22.02
N VAL A 12 -28.33 -20.67 -22.77
CA VAL A 12 -27.63 -21.30 -23.89
C VAL A 12 -27.39 -20.20 -24.93
N LEU A 13 -26.38 -19.37 -24.69
CA LEU A 13 -25.78 -18.54 -25.72
C LEU A 13 -25.00 -19.51 -26.60
N PHE A 14 -25.46 -19.67 -27.84
CA PHE A 14 -24.70 -20.25 -28.94
C PHE A 14 -23.35 -19.51 -29.04
N PHE A 15 -22.33 -20.01 -28.35
CA PHE A 15 -20.96 -19.67 -28.67
C PHE A 15 -20.70 -20.29 -30.04
N ALA A 16 -20.43 -19.44 -31.02
CA ALA A 16 -19.80 -19.86 -32.25
C ALA A 16 -18.56 -20.68 -31.86
N ALA A 17 -18.62 -21.97 -32.15
CA ALA A 17 -17.46 -22.84 -32.18
C ALA A 17 -16.51 -22.32 -33.27
N GLY A 18 -15.65 -21.37 -32.91
CA GLY A 18 -14.42 -21.07 -33.65
C GLY A 18 -13.39 -22.14 -33.29
N SER A 19 -13.42 -23.26 -34.01
CA SER A 19 -12.56 -23.54 -35.16
C SER A 19 -11.26 -24.26 -34.77
N PHE A 20 -11.37 -25.46 -34.18
CA PHE A 20 -10.49 -26.50 -34.70
C PHE A 20 -11.04 -26.89 -36.05
N ALA A 21 -10.35 -26.48 -37.11
CA ALA A 21 -10.62 -26.98 -38.45
C ALA A 21 -10.73 -28.51 -38.41
N ARG A 22 -11.58 -29.08 -39.28
CA ARG A 22 -11.41 -30.49 -39.71
C ARG A 22 -9.92 -30.68 -40.01
N GLY A 23 -9.33 -31.79 -39.54
CA GLY A 23 -7.88 -32.03 -39.53
C GLY A 23 -7.18 -31.41 -40.74
N ALA A 24 -6.35 -30.39 -40.50
CA ALA A 24 -5.57 -29.78 -41.56
C ALA A 24 -4.46 -30.76 -41.95
N GLU A 25 -4.24 -30.96 -43.25
CA GLU A 25 -3.15 -31.81 -43.72
C GLU A 25 -1.82 -31.21 -43.26
N VAL A 26 -1.06 -31.97 -42.48
CA VAL A 26 0.29 -31.61 -42.04
C VAL A 26 1.30 -32.30 -42.93
N SER A 27 2.16 -31.51 -43.57
CA SER A 27 3.28 -31.97 -44.39
C SER A 27 4.60 -31.55 -43.76
N VAL A 28 5.63 -32.36 -43.98
CA VAL A 28 6.98 -32.12 -43.47
C VAL A 28 8.00 -32.28 -44.58
N GLN A 29 8.93 -31.34 -44.66
CA GLN A 29 10.09 -31.36 -45.55
C GLN A 29 11.34 -31.29 -44.68
N SER A 30 12.25 -32.25 -44.83
CA SER A 30 13.51 -32.28 -44.09
C SER A 30 14.69 -32.11 -45.05
N ALA A 31 15.53 -31.13 -44.78
CA ALA A 31 16.84 -30.92 -45.40
C ALA A 31 17.93 -31.01 -44.31
N ALA A 32 19.20 -31.12 -44.69
CA ALA A 32 20.30 -31.25 -43.72
C ALA A 32 20.29 -30.08 -42.72
N GLY A 33 19.97 -30.37 -41.45
CA GLY A 33 19.92 -29.37 -40.37
C GLY A 33 18.71 -28.42 -40.40
N ARG A 34 17.69 -28.68 -41.26
CA ARG A 34 16.50 -27.83 -41.37
C ARG A 34 15.24 -28.65 -41.62
N VAL A 35 14.20 -28.44 -40.81
CA VAL A 35 12.87 -29.04 -40.96
C VAL A 35 11.85 -27.94 -41.19
N THR A 36 11.07 -28.08 -42.25
CA THR A 36 9.92 -27.23 -42.55
C THR A 36 8.64 -28.06 -42.38
N VAL A 37 7.70 -27.56 -41.58
CA VAL A 37 6.38 -28.19 -41.39
C VAL A 37 5.30 -27.24 -41.86
N THR A 38 4.40 -27.69 -42.73
CA THR A 38 3.27 -26.90 -43.21
C THR A 38 1.97 -27.52 -42.73
N ARG A 39 1.12 -26.71 -42.09
CA ARG A 39 -0.23 -27.07 -41.61
C ARG A 39 -1.21 -26.02 -42.14
N GLY A 40 -2.00 -26.37 -43.16
CA GLY A 40 -2.92 -25.41 -43.78
C GLY A 40 -2.18 -24.20 -44.36
N ASP A 41 -2.52 -22.99 -43.90
CA ASP A 41 -1.91 -21.72 -44.29
C ASP A 41 -0.66 -21.34 -43.48
N LEU A 42 -0.23 -22.21 -42.55
CA LEU A 42 0.89 -21.96 -41.65
C LEU A 42 2.10 -22.81 -42.03
N THR A 43 3.27 -22.16 -42.10
CA THR A 43 4.58 -22.80 -42.28
C THR A 43 5.47 -22.52 -41.08
N LEU A 44 6.04 -23.57 -40.50
CA LEU A 44 6.99 -23.55 -39.38
C LEU A 44 8.35 -24.04 -39.86
N VAL A 45 9.42 -23.41 -39.40
CA VAL A 45 10.80 -23.79 -39.70
C VAL A 45 11.57 -24.04 -38.40
N PHE A 46 12.31 -25.14 -38.37
CA PHE A 46 13.22 -25.54 -37.30
C PHE A 46 14.61 -25.75 -37.91
N ASP A 47 15.57 -24.93 -37.52
CA ASP A 47 16.99 -25.06 -37.89
C ASP A 47 17.88 -24.55 -36.74
N ALA A 48 19.19 -24.55 -36.94
CA ALA A 48 20.15 -24.15 -35.91
C ALA A 48 19.93 -22.70 -35.42
N ASP A 49 19.46 -21.80 -36.28
CA ASP A 49 19.17 -20.40 -35.93
C ASP A 49 17.99 -20.27 -34.95
N GLY A 50 17.16 -21.31 -34.84
CA GLY A 50 16.07 -21.40 -33.87
C GLY A 50 16.53 -21.70 -32.44
N ASN A 51 17.83 -21.86 -32.19
CA ASN A 51 18.42 -22.05 -30.87
C ASN A 51 17.73 -23.16 -30.04
N GLY A 52 17.33 -24.25 -30.71
CA GLY A 52 16.65 -25.37 -30.06
C GLY A 52 15.13 -25.37 -30.16
N PHE A 53 14.53 -24.42 -30.89
CA PHE A 53 13.08 -24.35 -31.13
C PHE A 53 12.74 -23.86 -32.55
N ILE A 54 11.61 -23.15 -32.75
CA ILE A 54 11.25 -22.58 -34.05
C ILE A 54 12.18 -21.41 -34.40
N SER A 55 12.68 -21.40 -35.63
CA SER A 55 13.43 -20.27 -36.21
C SER A 55 12.53 -19.35 -37.02
N SER A 56 11.46 -19.87 -37.62
CA SER A 56 10.48 -19.04 -38.31
C SER A 56 9.08 -19.64 -38.27
N ALA A 57 8.07 -18.78 -38.27
CA ALA A 57 6.68 -19.14 -38.49
C ALA A 57 6.02 -18.09 -39.38
N ALA A 58 5.32 -18.51 -40.42
CA ALA A 58 4.56 -17.62 -41.29
C ALA A 58 3.15 -18.17 -41.52
N ARG A 59 2.14 -17.28 -41.49
CA ARG A 59 0.73 -17.63 -41.73
C ARG A 59 0.16 -16.77 -42.86
N GLY A 60 -0.35 -17.40 -43.92
CA GLY A 60 -0.93 -16.67 -45.06
C GLY A 60 0.03 -15.64 -45.69
N GLY A 61 1.34 -15.90 -45.63
CA GLY A 61 2.39 -14.99 -46.10
C GLY A 61 2.92 -13.97 -45.08
N ASN A 62 2.26 -13.80 -43.93
CA ASN A 62 2.73 -12.91 -42.86
C ASN A 62 3.72 -13.64 -41.97
N VAL A 63 4.92 -13.09 -41.79
CA VAL A 63 5.93 -13.63 -40.87
C VAL A 63 5.55 -13.25 -39.45
N VAL A 64 5.29 -14.25 -38.61
CA VAL A 64 4.86 -14.08 -37.21
C VAL A 64 6.01 -14.33 -36.24
N CYS A 65 6.91 -15.26 -36.58
CA CYS A 65 8.10 -15.58 -35.81
C CYS A 65 9.34 -15.49 -36.72
N SER A 66 10.42 -14.92 -36.19
CA SER A 66 11.71 -14.81 -36.88
C SER A 66 12.85 -14.92 -35.88
N ALA A 67 13.82 -15.79 -36.17
CA ALA A 67 14.95 -16.11 -35.31
C ALA A 67 15.65 -14.85 -34.78
N ASN A 68 16.02 -14.90 -33.50
CA ASN A 68 16.79 -13.88 -32.82
C ASN A 68 17.60 -14.53 -31.67
N ALA A 69 18.58 -13.79 -31.14
CA ALA A 69 19.50 -14.30 -30.12
C ALA A 69 18.84 -14.70 -28.80
N ALA A 70 17.61 -14.25 -28.53
CA ALA A 70 16.88 -14.51 -27.29
C ALA A 70 15.82 -15.62 -27.43
N GLY A 71 15.53 -16.07 -28.66
CA GLY A 71 14.57 -17.14 -28.97
C GLY A 71 15.18 -18.53 -28.76
N GLY A 72 14.33 -19.55 -28.65
CA GLY A 72 14.76 -20.92 -28.47
C GLY A 72 14.81 -21.36 -27.00
N VAL A 73 15.66 -22.34 -26.72
CA VAL A 73 15.89 -22.84 -25.36
C VAL A 73 16.77 -21.84 -24.61
N PHE A 74 16.40 -21.51 -23.37
CA PHE A 74 17.22 -20.68 -22.50
C PHE A 74 17.27 -21.24 -21.09
N ALA A 75 18.37 -20.94 -20.42
CA ALA A 75 18.53 -21.13 -18.99
C ALA A 75 19.55 -20.12 -18.43
N ALA A 76 19.38 -19.77 -17.17
CA ALA A 76 20.31 -18.96 -16.41
C ALA A 76 20.49 -19.58 -15.01
N LEU A 77 21.69 -19.44 -14.47
CA LEU A 77 22.05 -19.95 -13.17
C LEU A 77 22.84 -18.91 -12.36
N ALA A 78 22.92 -19.12 -11.06
CA ALA A 78 23.73 -18.34 -10.15
C ALA A 78 24.65 -19.27 -9.36
N MET A 79 25.87 -18.81 -9.14
CA MET A 79 26.92 -19.51 -8.42
C MET A 79 27.51 -18.57 -7.37
N PRO A 80 26.98 -18.56 -6.13
CA PRO A 80 27.52 -17.71 -5.07
C PRO A 80 28.90 -18.19 -4.61
N GLU A 81 29.72 -17.28 -4.09
CA GLU A 81 31.00 -17.64 -3.46
C GLU A 81 30.74 -18.26 -2.08
N GLY A 82 30.74 -19.60 -2.01
CA GLY A 82 30.47 -20.35 -0.77
C GLY A 82 29.01 -20.78 -0.62
N GLN A 83 28.66 -21.31 0.55
CA GLN A 83 27.32 -21.82 0.84
C GLN A 83 26.34 -20.66 1.07
N ALA A 84 25.25 -20.63 0.31
CA ALA A 84 24.21 -19.61 0.49
C ALA A 84 23.49 -19.78 1.84
N ALA A 85 23.14 -18.65 2.46
CA ALA A 85 22.26 -18.66 3.62
C ALA A 85 20.86 -19.15 3.21
N PRO A 86 20.17 -19.94 4.05
CA PRO A 86 18.80 -20.35 3.80
C PRO A 86 17.89 -19.17 3.44
N PHE A 87 17.09 -19.33 2.40
CA PHE A 87 16.05 -18.36 1.96
C PHE A 87 16.50 -16.95 1.57
N ALA A 88 17.75 -16.55 1.78
CA ALA A 88 18.26 -15.24 1.42
C ALA A 88 18.53 -15.12 -0.10
N PRO A 89 18.34 -13.92 -0.69
CA PRO A 89 18.92 -13.58 -1.98
C PRO A 89 20.39 -13.98 -2.12
N LEU A 90 20.75 -14.50 -3.28
CA LEU A 90 22.08 -15.01 -3.58
C LEU A 90 23.02 -13.86 -3.91
N ALA A 91 24.17 -13.80 -3.23
CA ALA A 91 25.25 -12.88 -3.56
C ALA A 91 25.99 -13.36 -4.82
N ALA A 92 25.39 -13.16 -5.99
CA ALA A 92 25.91 -13.64 -7.27
C ALA A 92 25.34 -12.84 -8.46
N ALA A 93 26.08 -12.84 -9.57
CA ALA A 93 25.58 -12.37 -10.87
C ALA A 93 24.93 -13.52 -11.66
N PRO A 94 23.95 -13.25 -12.53
CA PRO A 94 23.36 -14.27 -13.39
C PRO A 94 24.32 -14.75 -14.48
N ILE A 95 24.43 -16.06 -14.65
CA ILE A 95 25.20 -16.72 -15.72
C ILE A 95 24.21 -17.30 -16.73
N ARG A 96 24.13 -16.71 -17.92
CA ARG A 96 23.22 -17.16 -18.99
C ARG A 96 23.86 -18.24 -19.86
N GLY A 97 23.12 -19.31 -20.13
CA GLY A 97 23.53 -20.37 -21.04
C GLY A 97 23.44 -19.93 -22.50
N LYS A 98 24.44 -20.29 -23.30
CA LYS A 98 24.45 -20.07 -24.75
C LYS A 98 24.04 -21.35 -25.48
N PRO A 99 22.92 -21.36 -26.23
CA PRO A 99 22.47 -22.55 -26.93
C PRO A 99 23.31 -22.83 -28.18
N ALA A 100 23.57 -24.10 -28.44
CA ALA A 100 24.13 -24.60 -29.69
C ALA A 100 23.40 -25.89 -30.11
N VAL A 101 22.73 -25.87 -31.26
CA VAL A 101 21.96 -27.01 -31.78
C VAL A 101 22.90 -27.99 -32.48
N THR A 102 22.82 -29.27 -32.13
CA THR A 102 23.65 -30.33 -32.70
C THR A 102 22.89 -31.22 -33.68
N SER A 103 21.58 -31.40 -33.48
CA SER A 103 20.76 -32.21 -34.39
C SER A 103 19.29 -31.80 -34.38
N ILE A 104 18.65 -31.89 -35.53
CA ILE A 104 17.21 -31.71 -35.71
C ILE A 104 16.71 -32.85 -36.58
N ALA A 105 15.69 -33.57 -36.11
CA ALA A 105 15.04 -34.64 -36.84
C ALA A 105 13.53 -34.50 -36.75
N ALA A 106 12.81 -34.89 -37.81
CA ALA A 106 11.36 -34.92 -37.80
C ALA A 106 10.84 -36.27 -38.29
N ARG A 107 9.70 -36.68 -37.72
CA ARG A 107 8.96 -37.87 -38.13
C ARG A 107 7.46 -37.57 -38.11
N LYS A 108 6.72 -38.13 -39.06
CA LYS A 108 5.27 -38.11 -39.05
C LYS A 108 4.75 -39.24 -38.16
N VAL A 109 3.80 -38.96 -37.27
CA VAL A 109 3.19 -39.92 -36.36
C VAL A 109 1.67 -39.74 -36.43
N GLY A 110 0.98 -40.64 -37.13
CA GLY A 110 -0.41 -40.41 -37.52
C GLY A 110 -0.53 -39.17 -38.40
N ASP A 111 -1.41 -38.24 -38.03
CA ASP A 111 -1.58 -36.96 -38.73
C ASP A 111 -0.64 -35.86 -38.20
N ASP A 112 0.02 -36.08 -37.06
CA ASP A 112 0.90 -35.11 -36.41
C ASP A 112 2.35 -35.23 -36.90
N VAL A 113 3.13 -34.16 -36.73
CA VAL A 113 4.58 -34.17 -36.98
C VAL A 113 5.33 -33.95 -35.68
N HIS A 114 6.19 -34.90 -35.33
CA HIS A 114 7.09 -34.83 -34.18
C HIS A 114 8.46 -34.38 -34.63
N ILE A 115 9.04 -33.42 -33.92
CA ILE A 115 10.36 -32.86 -34.15
C ILE A 115 11.18 -33.04 -32.88
N ASP A 116 12.31 -33.72 -33.01
CA ASP A 116 13.29 -33.87 -31.94
C ASP A 116 14.48 -32.97 -32.25
N ILE A 117 14.81 -32.10 -31.31
CA ILE A 117 15.94 -31.18 -31.39
C ILE A 117 16.86 -31.51 -30.23
N ALA A 118 18.17 -31.63 -30.49
CA ALA A 118 19.16 -31.80 -29.44
C ALA A 118 20.28 -30.77 -29.61
N GLY A 119 20.88 -30.38 -28.49
CA GLY A 119 21.96 -29.42 -28.45
C GLY A 119 22.61 -29.31 -27.08
N THR A 120 23.36 -28.24 -26.88
CA THR A 120 24.03 -27.92 -25.62
C THR A 120 23.77 -26.47 -25.21
N LEU A 121 23.68 -26.23 -23.90
CA LEU A 121 23.71 -24.90 -23.30
C LEU A 121 25.05 -24.71 -22.59
N SER A 122 25.89 -23.82 -23.10
CA SER A 122 27.20 -23.52 -22.51
C SER A 122 27.10 -22.43 -21.47
N PHE A 123 27.51 -22.71 -20.24
CA PHE A 123 27.55 -21.76 -19.13
C PHE A 123 28.99 -21.44 -18.73
N ALA A 124 29.29 -20.15 -18.56
CA ALA A 124 30.58 -19.73 -18.04
C ALA A 124 30.80 -20.31 -16.63
N GLY A 125 31.86 -21.10 -16.42
CA GLY A 125 32.19 -21.71 -15.13
C GLY A 125 31.38 -22.96 -14.75
N ALA A 126 30.30 -23.32 -15.47
CA ALA A 126 29.47 -24.50 -15.19
C ALA A 126 29.40 -25.52 -16.36
N GLY A 127 30.15 -25.27 -17.44
CA GLY A 127 30.31 -26.20 -18.56
C GLY A 127 29.09 -26.28 -19.49
N ASP A 128 29.05 -27.32 -20.31
CA ASP A 128 28.00 -27.55 -21.30
C ASP A 128 26.93 -28.50 -20.76
N TRP A 129 25.67 -28.10 -20.82
CA TRP A 129 24.53 -28.90 -20.39
C TRP A 129 23.77 -29.37 -21.62
N PRO A 130 23.71 -30.69 -21.90
CA PRO A 130 22.91 -31.21 -23.00
C PRO A 130 21.44 -30.86 -22.82
N PHE A 131 20.78 -30.46 -23.90
CA PHE A 131 19.33 -30.28 -23.91
C PHE A 131 18.69 -31.10 -25.03
N SER A 132 17.43 -31.49 -24.83
CA SER A 132 16.58 -32.00 -25.89
C SER A 132 15.20 -31.34 -25.84
N VAL A 133 14.67 -31.00 -27.02
CA VAL A 133 13.32 -30.48 -27.18
C VAL A 133 12.53 -31.45 -28.03
N ARG A 134 11.38 -31.89 -27.51
CA ARG A 134 10.39 -32.65 -28.26
C ARG A 134 9.22 -31.72 -28.58
N ALA A 135 9.08 -31.39 -29.85
CA ALA A 135 8.01 -30.54 -30.35
C ALA A 135 7.04 -31.36 -31.21
N THR A 136 5.74 -31.15 -31.05
CA THR A 136 4.70 -31.76 -31.88
C THR A 136 3.88 -30.68 -32.54
N VAL A 137 3.83 -30.70 -33.87
CA VAL A 137 2.88 -29.92 -34.67
C VAL A 137 1.65 -30.78 -34.87
N ALA A 138 0.56 -30.44 -34.18
CA ALA A 138 -0.65 -31.24 -34.18
C ALA A 138 -1.55 -30.91 -35.40
N ALA A 139 -2.13 -31.92 -36.04
CA ALA A 139 -3.04 -31.75 -37.17
C ALA A 139 -4.36 -31.07 -36.76
N SER A 140 -4.85 -31.41 -35.56
CA SER A 140 -5.99 -30.78 -34.89
C SER A 140 -5.58 -30.40 -33.46
N GLY A 141 -6.18 -29.36 -32.89
CA GLY A 141 -5.75 -28.88 -31.57
C GLY A 141 -4.74 -27.72 -31.62
N PRO A 142 -4.06 -27.43 -30.47
CA PRO A 142 -3.06 -26.37 -30.38
C PRO A 142 -1.95 -26.59 -31.40
N LEU A 143 -1.44 -25.50 -31.97
CA LEU A 143 -0.50 -25.58 -33.07
C LEU A 143 0.78 -26.36 -32.72
N LEU A 144 1.41 -26.00 -31.61
CA LEU A 144 2.72 -26.52 -31.24
C LEU A 144 2.73 -26.90 -29.76
N ILE A 145 3.10 -28.15 -29.48
CA ILE A 145 3.25 -28.72 -28.14
C ILE A 145 4.73 -28.99 -27.93
N ALA A 146 5.36 -28.44 -26.89
CA ALA A 146 6.79 -28.59 -26.68
C ALA A 146 7.13 -29.06 -25.27
N SER A 147 8.10 -29.96 -25.16
CA SER A 147 8.71 -30.35 -23.87
C SER A 147 10.22 -30.20 -23.97
N LEU A 148 10.84 -29.73 -22.89
CA LEU A 148 12.27 -29.50 -22.77
C LEU A 148 12.84 -30.45 -21.71
N GLU A 149 13.95 -31.09 -22.05
CA GLU A 149 14.83 -31.76 -21.10
C GLU A 149 16.19 -31.07 -21.10
N LEU A 150 16.75 -30.84 -19.91
CA LEU A 150 18.04 -30.21 -19.69
C LEU A 150 18.85 -31.06 -18.72
N ALA A 151 20.05 -31.49 -19.10
CA ALA A 151 20.90 -32.36 -18.30
C ALA A 151 22.03 -31.55 -17.63
N PRO A 152 21.86 -31.11 -16.38
CA PRO A 152 22.95 -30.50 -15.62
C PRO A 152 24.03 -31.54 -15.26
N PRO A 153 25.25 -31.09 -14.91
CA PRO A 153 26.34 -31.96 -14.50
C PRO A 153 25.98 -32.80 -13.28
N GLU A 154 26.75 -33.86 -13.04
CA GLU A 154 26.60 -34.71 -11.85
C GLU A 154 26.85 -33.92 -10.56
N ASN A 155 27.89 -33.06 -10.55
CA ASN A 155 28.15 -32.17 -9.44
C ASN A 155 27.27 -30.91 -9.54
N ARG A 156 26.25 -30.84 -8.70
CA ARG A 156 25.28 -29.73 -8.64
C ARG A 156 25.42 -28.86 -7.41
N ARG A 157 26.47 -29.10 -6.62
CA ARG A 157 26.68 -28.36 -5.37
C ARG A 157 26.83 -26.88 -5.68
N ASN A 158 26.05 -26.06 -4.99
CA ASN A 158 26.09 -24.60 -5.12
C ASN A 158 25.70 -24.07 -6.51
N LEU A 159 24.92 -24.84 -7.28
CA LEU A 159 24.32 -24.40 -8.54
C LEU A 159 22.85 -24.06 -8.31
N TYR A 160 22.48 -22.80 -8.54
CA TYR A 160 21.11 -22.33 -8.38
C TYR A 160 20.52 -21.97 -9.74
N LEU A 161 19.42 -22.61 -10.12
CA LEU A 161 18.72 -22.31 -11.36
C LEU A 161 17.84 -21.07 -11.15
N THR A 162 18.11 -20.01 -11.90
CA THR A 162 17.40 -18.71 -11.77
C THR A 162 16.34 -18.53 -12.84
N GLU A 163 16.54 -19.09 -14.02
CA GLU A 163 15.61 -18.98 -15.14
C GLU A 163 15.79 -20.21 -16.03
N TRP A 164 14.72 -20.79 -16.57
CA TRP A 164 14.83 -21.69 -17.73
C TRP A 164 13.48 -21.92 -18.40
N GLY A 165 13.51 -22.25 -19.70
CA GLY A 165 12.29 -22.51 -20.46
C GLY A 165 12.48 -22.40 -21.97
N ILE A 166 11.37 -22.10 -22.64
CA ILE A 166 11.30 -21.96 -24.10
C ILE A 166 10.83 -20.55 -24.44
N ALA A 167 11.55 -19.89 -25.35
CA ALA A 167 11.24 -18.56 -25.86
C ALA A 167 10.78 -18.65 -27.32
N VAL A 168 9.61 -18.08 -27.61
CA VAL A 168 9.08 -17.93 -28.97
C VAL A 168 9.62 -16.62 -29.55
N PRO A 169 10.42 -16.65 -30.63
CA PRO A 169 10.91 -15.43 -31.25
C PRO A 169 9.79 -14.74 -32.03
N LEU A 170 9.57 -13.45 -31.79
CA LEU A 170 8.45 -12.67 -32.33
C LEU A 170 8.91 -11.80 -33.51
N ALA A 171 8.11 -11.78 -34.58
CA ALA A 171 8.26 -10.87 -35.73
C ALA A 171 7.09 -9.88 -35.84
N LEU A 172 6.39 -9.63 -34.73
CA LEU A 172 5.23 -8.72 -34.66
C LEU A 172 5.66 -7.26 -34.77
N LYS A 173 4.72 -6.40 -35.20
CA LYS A 173 4.97 -4.96 -35.37
C LYS A 173 4.95 -4.20 -34.04
N PHE A 174 6.06 -4.17 -33.30
CA PHE A 174 6.19 -3.36 -32.07
C PHE A 174 6.31 -1.86 -32.36
N HIS A 175 5.90 -1.01 -31.40
CA HIS A 175 6.06 0.44 -31.54
C HIS A 175 7.55 0.81 -31.51
N PRO A 176 8.07 1.60 -32.47
CA PRO A 176 9.52 1.85 -32.56
C PRO A 176 10.05 2.66 -31.38
N SER A 177 9.32 3.69 -30.91
CA SER A 177 9.67 4.47 -29.72
C SER A 177 8.48 5.28 -29.19
N PRO A 178 8.35 5.53 -27.86
CA PRO A 178 7.39 6.47 -27.30
C PRO A 178 7.90 7.92 -27.45
N THR A 179 7.55 8.62 -28.52
CA THR A 179 7.92 10.04 -28.71
C THR A 179 6.72 10.98 -28.58
N VAL A 180 6.95 12.20 -28.10
CA VAL A 180 5.94 13.23 -27.78
C VAL A 180 5.02 13.60 -28.94
N LYS A 181 5.47 13.40 -30.17
CA LYS A 181 4.81 13.94 -31.38
C LYS A 181 4.07 12.90 -32.22
N VAL A 182 4.19 11.61 -31.90
CA VAL A 182 3.60 10.54 -32.71
C VAL A 182 2.33 10.04 -32.02
N GLN A 183 1.18 10.15 -32.71
CA GLN A 183 -0.04 9.48 -32.27
C GLN A 183 0.24 7.98 -32.12
N MET A 184 -0.12 7.42 -30.97
CA MET A 184 0.04 6.01 -30.66
C MET A 184 -0.53 5.13 -31.77
N ASP A 185 0.34 4.38 -32.47
CA ASP A 185 -0.07 3.52 -33.57
C ASP A 185 -0.85 2.31 -33.03
N ARG A 186 -2.18 2.35 -33.14
CA ARG A 186 -3.11 1.32 -32.66
C ARG A 186 -3.00 -0.01 -33.43
N THR A 187 -2.21 -0.07 -34.50
CA THR A 187 -1.91 -1.30 -35.25
C THR A 187 -0.71 -2.08 -34.70
N THR A 188 0.07 -1.46 -33.79
CA THR A 188 1.26 -2.08 -33.20
C THR A 188 0.95 -3.11 -32.12
N ALA A 189 1.95 -3.95 -31.82
CA ALA A 189 1.83 -5.08 -30.92
C ALA A 189 1.41 -4.67 -29.50
N ALA A 190 0.55 -5.49 -28.91
CA ALA A 190 0.14 -5.43 -27.52
C ALA A 190 0.21 -6.81 -26.86
N ALA A 191 0.56 -6.85 -25.57
CA ALA A 191 0.31 -8.00 -24.72
C ALA A 191 -1.17 -8.06 -24.32
N ILE A 192 -1.72 -9.27 -24.28
CA ILE A 192 -3.05 -9.59 -23.81
C ILE A 192 -2.88 -10.49 -22.58
N LEU A 193 -3.15 -9.93 -21.40
CA LEU A 193 -2.87 -10.52 -20.10
C LEU A 193 -4.18 -10.89 -19.40
N PRO A 194 -4.52 -12.19 -19.29
CA PRO A 194 -5.72 -12.62 -18.57
C PRO A 194 -5.68 -12.19 -17.10
N ARG A 195 -6.87 -11.96 -16.55
CA ARG A 195 -7.07 -11.58 -15.15
C ARG A 195 -8.03 -12.56 -14.47
N VAL A 196 -8.06 -12.52 -13.15
CA VAL A 196 -9.16 -13.12 -12.38
C VAL A 196 -10.16 -12.02 -12.02
N GLY A 197 -11.46 -12.28 -12.28
CA GLY A 197 -12.56 -11.37 -12.00
C GLY A 197 -13.17 -10.71 -13.26
N PRO A 198 -12.74 -9.50 -13.67
CA PRO A 198 -13.34 -8.80 -14.80
C PRO A 198 -13.32 -9.67 -16.07
N GLU A 199 -14.40 -9.63 -16.86
CA GLU A 199 -14.53 -10.49 -18.06
C GLU A 199 -13.52 -10.19 -19.18
N ALA A 200 -12.72 -9.12 -19.07
CA ALA A 200 -11.75 -8.68 -20.09
C ALA A 200 -10.29 -8.74 -19.59
N PRO A 201 -9.34 -9.17 -20.43
CA PRO A 201 -7.90 -9.12 -20.12
C PRO A 201 -7.37 -7.67 -20.06
N GLU A 202 -6.18 -7.48 -19.52
CA GLU A 202 -5.39 -6.25 -19.76
C GLU A 202 -4.79 -6.31 -21.16
N VAL A 203 -4.95 -5.22 -21.93
CA VAL A 203 -4.31 -5.08 -23.25
C VAL A 203 -3.25 -3.99 -23.15
N ARG A 204 -1.97 -4.38 -23.20
CA ARG A 204 -0.82 -3.51 -22.93
C ARG A 204 0.04 -3.31 -24.16
N ARG A 205 0.21 -2.06 -24.56
CA ARG A 205 0.92 -1.73 -25.80
C ARG A 205 2.42 -1.67 -25.50
N LEU A 206 3.20 -2.23 -26.42
CA LEU A 206 4.62 -2.49 -26.20
C LEU A 206 5.48 -1.70 -27.18
N THR A 207 6.66 -1.29 -26.73
CA THR A 207 7.66 -0.62 -27.57
C THR A 207 8.93 -1.46 -27.72
N ALA A 208 9.53 -1.45 -28.92
CA ALA A 208 10.76 -2.16 -29.20
C ALA A 208 12.00 -1.44 -28.65
N GLU A 209 11.94 -0.13 -28.45
CA GLU A 209 13.05 0.67 -27.95
C GLU A 209 12.53 1.74 -26.98
N GLN A 210 13.31 2.03 -25.94
CA GLN A 210 13.03 3.16 -25.05
C GLN A 210 13.84 4.39 -25.50
N ASP A 211 13.17 5.51 -25.73
CA ASP A 211 13.83 6.79 -25.99
C ASP A 211 14.03 7.54 -24.68
N HIS A 212 15.23 7.64 -24.12
CA HIS A 212 15.44 8.29 -22.82
C HIS A 212 15.44 9.83 -22.87
N THR A 213 15.16 10.46 -24.02
CA THR A 213 15.29 11.91 -24.23
C THR A 213 13.95 12.67 -24.37
N ALA A 214 12.83 11.98 -24.59
CA ALA A 214 11.50 12.60 -24.75
C ALA A 214 10.77 12.89 -23.42
N VAL A 215 10.02 14.00 -23.38
CA VAL A 215 9.52 14.63 -22.12
C VAL A 215 8.00 14.51 -21.90
N TRP A 216 7.20 13.98 -22.84
CA TRP A 216 5.72 13.93 -22.72
C TRP A 216 5.09 12.81 -23.58
N GLY A 217 4.17 11.98 -23.08
CA GLY A 217 3.44 11.00 -23.90
C GLY A 217 2.92 9.77 -23.14
N PRO A 218 2.18 8.86 -23.80
CA PRO A 218 1.74 7.61 -23.18
C PRO A 218 2.95 6.75 -22.81
N ILE A 219 2.94 6.21 -21.59
CA ILE A 219 3.98 5.28 -21.13
C ILE A 219 3.83 3.98 -21.93
N LEU A 220 4.88 3.62 -22.66
CA LEU A 220 4.97 2.31 -23.30
C LEU A 220 5.97 1.44 -22.55
N TRP A 221 5.54 0.22 -22.28
CA TRP A 221 6.31 -0.76 -21.54
C TRP A 221 7.10 -1.63 -22.51
N THR A 222 8.26 -2.15 -22.07
CA THR A 222 9.00 -3.16 -22.86
C THR A 222 8.82 -4.56 -22.33
N LEU A 223 8.38 -4.69 -21.07
CA LEU A 223 8.11 -5.94 -20.40
C LEU A 223 6.66 -5.97 -19.93
N ALA A 224 6.00 -7.11 -20.15
CA ALA A 224 4.69 -7.39 -19.59
C ALA A 224 4.52 -8.90 -19.40
N GLY A 225 3.85 -9.34 -18.34
CA GLY A 225 3.75 -10.75 -18.06
C GLY A 225 2.74 -11.14 -16.99
N VAL A 226 2.62 -12.46 -16.85
CA VAL A 226 1.83 -13.13 -15.83
C VAL A 226 2.76 -14.09 -15.10
N ARG A 227 2.88 -13.92 -13.79
CA ARG A 227 3.79 -14.68 -12.93
C ARG A 227 2.99 -15.42 -11.90
N GLN A 228 3.23 -16.70 -11.75
CA GLN A 228 2.76 -17.49 -10.61
C GLN A 228 3.94 -17.67 -9.66
N SER A 229 4.09 -16.77 -8.68
CA SER A 229 5.25 -16.74 -7.76
C SER A 229 5.25 -17.91 -6.79
N SER A 230 4.06 -18.36 -6.39
CA SER A 230 3.85 -19.52 -5.53
C SER A 230 2.58 -20.27 -5.95
N PRO A 231 2.30 -21.49 -5.44
CA PRO A 231 1.03 -22.17 -5.70
C PRO A 231 -0.22 -21.36 -5.30
N THR A 232 -0.05 -20.33 -4.48
CA THR A 232 -1.13 -19.52 -3.92
C THR A 232 -1.12 -18.07 -4.36
N SER A 233 -0.13 -17.65 -5.15
CA SER A 233 0.09 -16.25 -5.53
C SER A 233 0.46 -16.11 -7.00
N PHE A 234 -0.25 -15.23 -7.70
CA PHE A 234 0.10 -14.75 -9.02
C PHE A 234 0.01 -13.23 -9.13
N GLN A 235 0.76 -12.72 -10.11
CA GLN A 235 0.88 -11.31 -10.46
C GLN A 235 0.60 -11.13 -11.96
N VAL A 236 -0.20 -10.13 -12.32
CA VAL A 236 -0.14 -9.49 -13.66
C VAL A 236 0.73 -8.27 -13.52
N TRP A 237 1.75 -8.14 -14.36
CA TRP A 237 2.76 -7.09 -14.20
C TRP A 237 3.28 -6.53 -15.52
N GLU A 238 3.86 -5.34 -15.43
CA GLU A 238 4.59 -4.68 -16.52
C GLU A 238 5.78 -3.89 -15.97
N ALA A 239 6.78 -3.63 -16.81
CA ALA A 239 7.97 -2.86 -16.42
C ALA A 239 8.53 -2.06 -17.59
N TRP A 240 9.13 -0.91 -17.27
CA TRP A 240 9.64 0.04 -18.26
C TRP A 240 10.76 -0.62 -19.08
N ASP A 241 11.66 -1.30 -18.38
CA ASP A 241 12.70 -2.21 -18.86
C ASP A 241 13.15 -3.12 -17.70
N LYS A 242 14.22 -3.90 -17.87
CA LYS A 242 14.72 -4.83 -16.84
C LYS A 242 15.26 -4.11 -15.58
N PRO A 243 16.03 -3.01 -15.70
CA PRO A 243 16.48 -2.25 -14.54
C PRO A 243 15.38 -1.62 -13.70
N HIS A 244 14.26 -1.19 -14.28
CA HIS A 244 13.25 -0.45 -13.51
C HIS A 244 12.32 -1.37 -12.69
N PRO A 245 11.79 -0.90 -11.55
CA PRO A 245 10.89 -1.69 -10.73
C PRO A 245 9.59 -2.04 -11.49
N PRO A 246 9.12 -3.29 -11.40
CA PRO A 246 7.89 -3.71 -12.07
C PRO A 246 6.65 -3.15 -11.36
N PHE A 247 5.63 -2.79 -12.13
CA PHE A 247 4.29 -2.54 -11.62
C PHE A 247 3.48 -3.82 -11.58
N ILE A 248 2.98 -4.15 -10.40
CA ILE A 248 1.98 -5.20 -10.25
C ILE A 248 0.59 -4.58 -10.41
N LEU A 249 -0.07 -4.96 -11.50
CA LEU A 249 -1.42 -4.52 -11.90
C LEU A 249 -2.51 -5.31 -11.15
N GLN A 250 -2.24 -6.57 -10.85
CA GLN A 250 -3.15 -7.42 -10.08
C GLN A 250 -2.37 -8.48 -9.30
N TRP A 251 -2.74 -8.67 -8.05
CA TRP A 251 -2.42 -9.86 -7.25
C TRP A 251 -3.66 -10.72 -7.09
N HIS A 252 -3.52 -12.04 -7.24
CA HIS A 252 -4.58 -12.99 -6.90
C HIS A 252 -4.00 -14.42 -6.78
N ASN A 253 -4.84 -15.46 -6.60
CA ASN A 253 -4.38 -16.78 -6.16
C ASN A 253 -3.78 -17.67 -7.27
N VAL A 254 -4.57 -17.97 -8.32
CA VAL A 254 -4.18 -18.89 -9.40
C VAL A 254 -4.49 -18.26 -10.75
N HIS A 255 -3.48 -18.23 -11.62
CA HIS A 255 -3.60 -17.75 -13.00
C HIS A 255 -4.07 -18.88 -13.94
N PRO A 256 -4.88 -18.60 -14.99
CA PRO A 256 -5.30 -19.61 -15.98
C PRO A 256 -4.16 -20.18 -16.84
N GLY A 257 -2.95 -19.62 -16.74
CA GLY A 257 -1.76 -20.16 -17.37
C GLY A 257 -1.64 -19.86 -18.86
N TRP A 258 -2.04 -18.68 -19.34
CA TRP A 258 -1.77 -18.26 -20.72
C TRP A 258 -1.66 -16.75 -20.87
N MET A 259 -0.97 -16.28 -21.90
CA MET A 259 -1.07 -14.89 -22.38
C MET A 259 -0.83 -14.86 -23.89
N ALA A 260 -1.10 -13.72 -24.52
CA ALA A 260 -0.81 -13.53 -25.93
C ALA A 260 -0.07 -12.22 -26.20
N VAL A 261 0.65 -12.17 -27.32
CA VAL A 261 1.19 -10.94 -27.91
C VAL A 261 0.62 -10.84 -29.32
N ALA A 262 -0.03 -9.74 -29.65
CA ALA A 262 -0.75 -9.59 -30.90
C ALA A 262 -0.56 -8.21 -31.51
N ASP A 263 -0.37 -8.15 -32.83
CA ASP A 263 -0.51 -6.93 -33.62
C ASP A 263 -1.83 -6.96 -34.40
N SER A 264 -2.02 -6.06 -35.37
CA SER A 264 -3.28 -5.99 -36.13
C SER A 264 -3.47 -7.11 -37.15
N THR A 265 -2.55 -8.07 -37.23
CA THR A 265 -2.56 -9.15 -38.23
C THR A 265 -2.46 -10.54 -37.60
N SER A 266 -1.63 -10.69 -36.57
CA SER A 266 -1.28 -11.99 -36.00
C SER A 266 -1.18 -11.92 -34.48
N ALA A 267 -1.50 -13.01 -33.81
CA ALA A 267 -1.34 -13.21 -32.37
C ALA A 267 -0.52 -14.48 -32.09
N VAL A 268 0.43 -14.38 -31.17
CA VAL A 268 1.19 -15.51 -30.62
C VAL A 268 0.75 -15.72 -29.18
N VAL A 269 0.26 -16.92 -28.88
CA VAL A 269 -0.24 -17.30 -27.55
C VAL A 269 0.75 -18.27 -26.95
N GLY A 270 1.21 -17.99 -25.73
CA GLY A 270 1.98 -18.92 -24.91
C GLY A 270 1.10 -19.43 -23.77
N ALA A 271 1.04 -20.75 -23.60
CA ALA A 271 0.20 -21.36 -22.58
C ALA A 271 0.93 -22.46 -21.79
N MET A 272 0.78 -22.37 -20.48
CA MET A 272 1.19 -23.30 -19.45
C MET A 272 -0.02 -23.67 -18.57
N PRO A 273 -0.94 -24.55 -19.03
CA PRO A 273 -2.09 -24.98 -18.25
C PRO A 273 -1.68 -25.55 -16.89
N GLY A 274 -2.38 -25.20 -15.82
CA GLY A 274 -2.03 -25.66 -14.46
C GLY A 274 -0.74 -25.04 -13.90
N ILE A 275 -0.36 -23.83 -14.35
CA ILE A 275 0.86 -23.11 -13.94
C ILE A 275 1.11 -23.08 -12.42
N ALA A 276 0.05 -23.03 -11.58
CA ALA A 276 0.17 -23.11 -10.12
C ALA A 276 0.84 -24.40 -9.62
N GLY A 277 0.65 -25.53 -10.30
CA GLY A 277 1.29 -26.80 -9.94
C GLY A 277 2.79 -26.84 -10.23
N ILE A 278 3.30 -25.89 -11.03
CA ILE A 278 4.73 -25.75 -11.34
C ILE A 278 5.29 -24.41 -10.87
N ALA A 279 4.63 -23.73 -9.93
CA ALA A 279 5.16 -22.49 -9.36
C ALA A 279 6.52 -22.72 -8.65
N PRO A 280 7.46 -21.76 -8.66
CA PRO A 280 7.38 -20.49 -9.38
C PRO A 280 7.52 -20.68 -10.90
N ALA A 281 6.65 -20.02 -11.68
CA ALA A 281 6.65 -20.07 -13.14
C ALA A 281 6.07 -18.77 -13.73
N GLU A 282 6.40 -18.45 -14.97
CA GLU A 282 6.03 -17.16 -15.57
C GLU A 282 5.90 -17.24 -17.09
N ILE A 283 4.96 -16.47 -17.64
CA ILE A 283 4.89 -16.19 -19.07
C ILE A 283 5.03 -14.68 -19.23
N TYR A 284 6.00 -14.21 -20.02
CA TYR A 284 6.19 -12.78 -20.23
C TYR A 284 6.77 -12.46 -21.60
N VAL A 285 6.48 -11.27 -22.09
CA VAL A 285 7.06 -10.72 -23.31
C VAL A 285 8.18 -9.76 -22.98
N ASP A 286 9.28 -9.87 -23.72
CA ASP A 286 10.36 -8.88 -23.78
C ASP A 286 10.37 -8.34 -25.22
N SER A 287 9.82 -7.15 -25.41
CA SER A 287 9.67 -6.55 -26.75
C SER A 287 10.97 -5.99 -27.31
N GLN A 288 11.96 -5.67 -26.46
CA GLN A 288 13.30 -5.29 -26.90
C GLN A 288 14.03 -6.49 -27.47
N ALA A 289 13.95 -7.63 -26.77
CA ALA A 289 14.49 -8.91 -27.25
C ALA A 289 13.58 -9.58 -28.31
N LYS A 290 12.36 -9.07 -28.51
CA LYS A 290 11.32 -9.60 -29.40
C LYS A 290 11.04 -11.08 -29.14
N VAL A 291 10.72 -11.42 -27.88
CA VAL A 291 10.41 -12.81 -27.49
C VAL A 291 9.23 -12.89 -26.54
N LEU A 292 8.47 -13.99 -26.65
CA LEU A 292 7.54 -14.45 -25.63
C LEU A 292 8.16 -15.64 -24.89
N ARG A 293 8.42 -15.50 -23.60
CA ARG A 293 9.08 -16.51 -22.77
C ARG A 293 8.05 -17.28 -21.95
N MET A 294 8.20 -18.60 -21.92
CA MET A 294 7.49 -19.50 -21.01
C MET A 294 8.53 -20.13 -20.07
N CYS A 295 8.58 -19.62 -18.85
CA CYS A 295 9.59 -19.96 -17.85
C CYS A 295 9.04 -20.98 -16.86
N PHE A 296 9.74 -22.11 -16.71
CA PHE A 296 9.46 -23.12 -15.67
C PHE A 296 10.00 -22.72 -14.29
N VAL A 297 10.87 -21.71 -14.25
CA VAL A 297 11.33 -20.96 -13.06
C VAL A 297 11.41 -19.49 -13.47
N SER A 298 10.69 -18.62 -12.75
CA SER A 298 10.73 -17.17 -12.98
C SER A 298 12.03 -16.55 -12.44
N PRO A 299 12.67 -15.62 -13.19
CA PRO A 299 13.88 -14.93 -12.74
C PRO A 299 13.62 -13.95 -11.58
N TYR A 300 12.36 -13.67 -11.28
CA TYR A 300 11.91 -12.79 -10.20
C TYR A 300 11.39 -13.57 -8.98
N CYS A 301 11.56 -14.90 -8.97
CA CYS A 301 11.22 -15.77 -7.86
C CYS A 301 12.48 -16.42 -7.28
N ARG A 302 12.33 -17.07 -6.10
CA ARG A 302 13.45 -17.70 -5.40
C ARG A 302 14.15 -18.72 -6.32
N PRO A 303 15.48 -18.65 -6.50
CA PRO A 303 16.23 -19.60 -7.31
C PRO A 303 16.11 -21.01 -6.75
N VAL A 304 16.14 -22.00 -7.64
CA VAL A 304 16.04 -23.41 -7.23
C VAL A 304 17.44 -23.98 -7.00
N ASP A 305 17.73 -24.39 -5.77
CA ASP A 305 18.96 -25.12 -5.44
C ASP A 305 18.92 -26.51 -6.11
N LEU A 306 19.90 -26.79 -6.98
CA LEU A 306 20.00 -28.05 -7.69
C LEU A 306 20.74 -29.14 -6.90
N SER A 307 21.30 -28.83 -5.73
CA SER A 307 22.09 -29.77 -4.93
C SER A 307 21.35 -31.06 -4.57
N GLY A 308 20.05 -30.96 -4.30
CA GLY A 308 19.16 -32.09 -3.97
C GLY A 308 18.49 -32.77 -5.17
N THR A 309 18.84 -32.39 -6.40
CA THR A 309 18.19 -32.93 -7.62
C THR A 309 19.03 -34.03 -8.27
N SER A 310 18.37 -35.04 -8.85
CA SER A 310 19.01 -36.12 -9.61
C SER A 310 18.47 -36.21 -11.04
N GLY A 311 19.32 -36.55 -12.01
CA GLY A 311 18.91 -36.77 -13.40
C GLY A 311 18.61 -35.49 -14.18
N ALA A 312 18.09 -35.64 -15.41
CA ALA A 312 17.73 -34.51 -16.25
C ALA A 312 16.53 -33.73 -15.68
N LEU A 313 16.57 -32.41 -15.83
CA LEU A 313 15.44 -31.52 -15.59
C LEU A 313 14.47 -31.65 -16.76
N SER A 314 13.19 -31.84 -16.50
CA SER A 314 12.15 -31.87 -17.54
C SER A 314 11.05 -30.85 -17.26
N GLY A 315 10.57 -30.20 -18.31
CA GLY A 315 9.52 -29.20 -18.27
C GLY A 315 8.64 -29.30 -19.51
N GLY A 316 7.33 -29.38 -19.31
CA GLY A 316 6.36 -29.49 -20.40
C GLY A 316 5.18 -30.42 -20.09
N PRO A 317 4.22 -30.55 -21.01
CA PRO A 317 4.17 -29.84 -22.29
C PRO A 317 3.79 -28.36 -22.12
N VAL A 318 4.46 -27.45 -22.83
CA VAL A 318 3.99 -26.07 -23.06
C VAL A 318 3.32 -25.98 -24.42
N TYR A 319 2.46 -24.99 -24.61
CA TYR A 319 1.63 -24.85 -25.79
C TYR A 319 1.83 -23.49 -26.43
N VAL A 320 2.04 -23.48 -27.75
CA VAL A 320 2.08 -22.26 -28.56
C VAL A 320 0.97 -22.32 -29.60
N MET A 321 0.23 -21.22 -29.74
CA MET A 321 -0.81 -21.05 -30.76
C MET A 321 -0.50 -19.79 -31.56
N ILE A 322 -0.70 -19.85 -32.89
CA ILE A 322 -0.58 -18.69 -33.78
C ILE A 322 -1.95 -18.45 -34.39
N GLU A 323 -2.60 -17.37 -33.97
CA GLU A 323 -3.97 -17.04 -34.36
C GLU A 323 -4.01 -15.78 -35.23
N PRO A 324 -5.00 -15.63 -36.13
CA PRO A 324 -5.23 -14.35 -36.78
C PRO A 324 -5.65 -13.31 -35.74
N SER A 325 -5.17 -12.08 -35.94
CA SER A 325 -5.55 -10.93 -35.11
C SER A 325 -6.04 -9.81 -36.01
N THR A 326 -6.82 -8.92 -35.42
CA THR A 326 -7.35 -7.72 -36.06
C THR A 326 -7.16 -6.53 -35.13
N GLN A 327 -7.32 -5.31 -35.64
CA GLN A 327 -7.34 -4.12 -34.78
C GLN A 327 -8.40 -4.23 -33.67
N GLU A 328 -9.52 -4.91 -33.94
CA GLU A 328 -10.59 -5.17 -32.95
C GLU A 328 -10.13 -6.08 -31.80
N THR A 329 -9.21 -7.01 -32.06
CA THR A 329 -8.62 -7.88 -31.02
C THR A 329 -7.82 -7.08 -29.98
N LEU A 330 -7.26 -5.95 -30.40
CA LEU A 330 -6.42 -5.07 -29.56
C LEU A 330 -7.23 -3.96 -28.87
N ASP A 331 -8.56 -4.01 -28.96
CA ASP A 331 -9.49 -3.07 -28.35
C ASP A 331 -10.15 -3.73 -27.11
N PRO A 332 -9.77 -3.33 -25.88
CA PRO A 332 -10.37 -3.83 -24.64
C PRO A 332 -11.91 -3.83 -24.57
N ALA A 333 -12.61 -2.95 -25.29
CA ALA A 333 -14.08 -2.95 -25.25
C ALA A 333 -14.68 -4.13 -26.02
N ASN A 334 -14.03 -4.60 -27.08
CA ASN A 334 -14.53 -5.72 -27.88
C ASN A 334 -14.52 -7.04 -27.12
N TRP A 335 -13.59 -7.22 -26.18
CA TRP A 335 -13.57 -8.38 -25.28
C TRP A 335 -14.83 -8.49 -24.41
N ARG A 336 -15.56 -7.38 -24.22
CA ARG A 336 -16.76 -7.33 -23.38
C ARG A 336 -18.03 -7.55 -24.14
N ASP A 337 -18.18 -6.94 -25.32
CA ASP A 337 -19.39 -7.09 -26.14
C ASP A 337 -19.44 -8.52 -26.67
N PRO A 338 -20.39 -9.38 -26.22
CA PRO A 338 -20.46 -10.76 -26.67
C PRO A 338 -20.60 -10.91 -28.18
N ARG A 339 -21.08 -9.87 -28.87
CA ARG A 339 -21.24 -9.82 -30.33
C ARG A 339 -19.96 -9.42 -31.08
N LYS A 340 -18.98 -8.83 -30.39
CA LYS A 340 -17.70 -8.36 -30.93
C LYS A 340 -16.48 -9.05 -30.32
N ARG A 341 -16.71 -10.07 -29.47
CA ARG A 341 -15.63 -10.81 -28.82
C ARG A 341 -14.66 -11.34 -29.88
N PRO A 342 -13.36 -10.99 -29.78
CA PRO A 342 -12.39 -11.51 -30.72
C PRO A 342 -12.30 -13.03 -30.57
N ALA A 343 -11.87 -13.71 -31.64
CA ALA A 343 -11.67 -15.17 -31.62
C ALA A 343 -10.79 -15.62 -30.45
N LEU A 344 -9.82 -14.78 -30.07
CA LEU A 344 -8.92 -14.96 -28.94
C LEU A 344 -9.64 -15.12 -27.57
N ALA A 345 -10.90 -14.69 -27.44
CA ALA A 345 -11.66 -14.80 -26.20
C ALA A 345 -11.95 -16.25 -25.77
N GLY A 346 -11.99 -17.19 -26.72
CA GLY A 346 -12.19 -18.62 -26.44
C GLY A 346 -10.94 -19.34 -25.90
N ILE A 347 -9.76 -18.71 -25.94
CA ILE A 347 -8.48 -19.36 -25.61
C ILE A 347 -8.47 -19.90 -24.18
N ALA A 348 -9.02 -19.17 -23.21
CA ALA A 348 -9.05 -19.61 -21.83
C ALA A 348 -9.75 -20.98 -21.67
N GLN A 349 -10.85 -21.19 -22.39
CA GLN A 349 -11.60 -22.46 -22.36
C GLN A 349 -10.80 -23.58 -23.03
N THR A 350 -10.11 -23.28 -24.13
CA THR A 350 -9.22 -24.22 -24.80
C THR A 350 -8.07 -24.62 -23.88
N VAL A 351 -7.37 -23.65 -23.27
CA VAL A 351 -6.24 -23.88 -22.36
C VAL A 351 -6.66 -24.74 -21.17
N ALA A 352 -7.85 -24.52 -20.63
CA ALA A 352 -8.39 -25.31 -19.51
C ALA A 352 -8.63 -26.80 -19.85
N GLN A 353 -8.75 -27.15 -21.14
CA GLN A 353 -8.92 -28.55 -21.60
C GLN A 353 -7.59 -29.23 -21.94
N LEU A 354 -6.49 -28.49 -21.99
CA LEU A 354 -5.17 -29.03 -22.31
C LEU A 354 -4.56 -29.76 -21.11
N LYS A 355 -3.62 -30.66 -21.38
CA LYS A 355 -2.89 -31.36 -20.32
C LYS A 355 -2.07 -30.33 -19.51
N PRO A 356 -2.13 -30.36 -18.17
CA PRO A 356 -1.32 -29.49 -17.34
C PRO A 356 0.18 -29.66 -17.60
N VAL A 357 0.92 -28.57 -17.50
CA VAL A 357 2.39 -28.58 -17.53
C VAL A 357 2.90 -29.35 -16.31
N THR A 358 3.92 -30.17 -16.53
CA THR A 358 4.68 -30.82 -15.47
C THR A 358 6.11 -30.32 -15.47
N CYS A 359 6.75 -30.35 -14.31
CA CYS A 359 8.16 -30.01 -14.19
C CYS A 359 8.82 -30.89 -13.13
N SER A 360 10.02 -31.41 -13.39
CA SER A 360 10.73 -32.33 -12.51
C SER A 360 11.40 -31.68 -11.30
N LEU A 361 11.38 -30.34 -11.20
CA LEU A 361 11.98 -29.63 -10.07
C LEU A 361 11.20 -29.87 -8.78
N PRO A 362 11.84 -29.88 -7.61
CA PRO A 362 11.15 -29.97 -6.32
C PRO A 362 10.13 -28.83 -6.20
N ARG A 363 8.86 -29.17 -5.96
CA ARG A 363 7.78 -28.19 -5.81
C ARG A 363 7.21 -28.22 -4.41
N GLN A 364 6.91 -27.03 -3.89
CA GLN A 364 6.22 -26.89 -2.62
C GLN A 364 4.72 -27.14 -2.81
N ARG A 365 4.11 -27.88 -1.88
CA ARG A 365 2.66 -28.02 -1.81
C ARG A 365 2.15 -27.01 -0.79
N ALA A 366 1.17 -26.21 -1.20
CA ALA A 366 0.46 -25.34 -0.28
C ALA A 366 -0.74 -26.09 0.32
N GLU A 367 -0.88 -26.01 1.65
CA GLU A 367 -2.09 -26.47 2.33
C GLU A 367 -3.06 -25.30 2.45
N LEU A 368 -4.00 -25.22 1.51
CA LEU A 368 -4.96 -24.12 1.47
C LEU A 368 -6.06 -24.29 2.52
N ALA A 369 -5.95 -23.57 3.63
CA ALA A 369 -7.08 -23.34 4.53
C ALA A 369 -7.95 -22.17 4.02
N ARG A 370 -9.24 -22.16 4.37
CA ARG A 370 -10.12 -21.01 4.09
C ARG A 370 -9.61 -19.82 4.90
N LEU A 371 -9.29 -18.71 4.23
CA LEU A 371 -8.94 -17.48 4.94
C LEU A 371 -10.10 -17.11 5.86
N PRO A 372 -9.84 -16.61 7.08
CA PRO A 372 -10.87 -16.02 7.90
C PRO A 372 -11.60 -14.94 7.09
N GLU A 373 -12.92 -15.03 7.00
CA GLU A 373 -13.71 -13.93 6.45
C GLU A 373 -13.73 -12.81 7.49
N ASP A 374 -13.39 -11.59 7.07
CA ASP A 374 -13.59 -10.42 7.91
C ASP A 374 -15.08 -10.37 8.32
N PRO A 375 -15.41 -10.43 9.61
CA PRO A 375 -16.80 -10.40 10.04
C PRO A 375 -17.44 -9.12 9.52
N PRO A 376 -18.66 -9.16 8.95
CA PRO A 376 -19.33 -7.98 8.44
C PRO A 376 -19.45 -6.95 9.57
N CYS A 377 -18.87 -5.76 9.39
CA CYS A 377 -19.11 -4.66 10.31
C CYS A 377 -20.47 -4.06 9.95
N SER A 378 -21.49 -4.40 10.73
CA SER A 378 -22.80 -3.78 10.60
C SER A 378 -22.65 -2.27 10.90
N ILE A 379 -23.33 -1.44 10.12
CA ILE A 379 -23.53 -0.02 10.47
C ILE A 379 -24.71 0.11 11.44
N ASP A 380 -25.50 -0.95 11.57
CA ASP A 380 -26.76 -1.00 12.30
C ASP A 380 -26.58 -1.62 13.69
N ASP A 381 -25.45 -1.35 14.35
CA ASP A 381 -25.32 -1.69 15.76
C ASP A 381 -26.37 -0.85 16.52
N GLU A 382 -27.44 -1.46 17.04
CA GLU A 382 -28.58 -0.78 17.69
C GLU A 382 -28.16 0.29 18.72
N GLN A 383 -27.02 0.07 19.39
CA GLN A 383 -26.46 1.00 20.38
C GLN A 383 -25.98 2.33 19.81
N PHE A 384 -25.69 2.41 18.51
CA PHE A 384 -25.22 3.59 17.79
C PHE A 384 -26.30 4.23 16.90
N ALA A 385 -27.47 3.59 16.76
CA ALA A 385 -28.62 4.08 15.99
C ALA A 385 -29.52 5.08 16.74
N SER A 386 -29.20 5.43 17.99
CA SER A 386 -30.02 6.38 18.77
C SER A 386 -29.74 7.83 18.35
N HIS A 387 -30.82 8.58 18.10
CA HIS A 387 -30.79 10.01 17.75
C HIS A 387 -31.22 10.93 18.90
N GLU A 388 -31.40 10.39 20.10
CA GLU A 388 -31.77 11.19 21.27
C GLU A 388 -30.61 12.09 21.72
N PRO A 389 -30.87 13.35 22.13
CA PRO A 389 -29.84 14.25 22.62
C PRO A 389 -28.99 13.61 23.72
N ALA A 390 -27.67 13.68 23.57
CA ALA A 390 -26.77 13.03 24.49
C ALA A 390 -26.59 13.85 25.78
N ARG A 391 -26.40 13.17 26.91
CA ARG A 391 -25.96 13.80 28.15
C ARG A 391 -24.47 14.13 28.08
N MET A 392 -24.12 15.39 28.34
CA MET A 392 -22.73 15.87 28.24
C MET A 392 -21.87 15.54 29.48
N ASP A 393 -22.52 15.19 30.60
CA ASP A 393 -21.89 14.92 31.89
C ASP A 393 -21.77 13.41 32.23
N GLN A 394 -22.45 12.56 31.46
CA GLN A 394 -22.39 11.09 31.52
C GLN A 394 -22.29 10.53 30.11
N ILE A 395 -21.09 10.16 29.71
CA ILE A 395 -20.72 9.84 28.33
C ILE A 395 -20.50 8.33 28.21
N PRO A 396 -21.41 7.58 27.58
CA PRO A 396 -21.22 6.15 27.35
C PRO A 396 -20.10 5.90 26.32
N ILE A 397 -19.19 4.99 26.66
CA ILE A 397 -18.10 4.53 25.80
C ILE A 397 -18.30 3.03 25.59
N TRP A 398 -18.43 2.62 24.34
CA TRP A 398 -18.63 1.22 23.96
C TRP A 398 -17.33 0.63 23.41
N ILE A 399 -16.86 -0.47 23.97
CA ILE A 399 -15.57 -1.06 23.60
C ILE A 399 -15.81 -2.37 22.86
N ASP A 400 -15.41 -2.40 21.60
CA ASP A 400 -15.55 -3.56 20.72
C ASP A 400 -14.37 -4.51 20.94
N VAL A 401 -14.64 -5.71 21.45
CA VAL A 401 -13.64 -6.75 21.74
C VAL A 401 -13.88 -7.98 20.89
N HIS A 402 -12.91 -8.34 20.05
CA HIS A 402 -13.01 -9.51 19.15
C HIS A 402 -12.35 -10.79 19.70
N CYS A 403 -11.43 -10.67 20.65
CA CYS A 403 -10.68 -11.80 21.21
C CYS A 403 -10.52 -11.63 22.73
N PRO A 404 -10.66 -12.69 23.54
CA PRO A 404 -10.34 -12.61 24.97
C PRO A 404 -8.84 -12.40 25.16
N ALA A 405 -8.48 -11.60 26.18
CA ALA A 405 -7.08 -11.32 26.52
C ALA A 405 -6.42 -12.40 27.39
N GLY A 406 -7.16 -13.47 27.73
CA GLY A 406 -6.76 -14.40 28.78
C GLY A 406 -6.70 -13.71 30.13
N ALA A 407 -5.54 -13.76 30.79
CA ALA A 407 -5.30 -13.17 32.12
C ALA A 407 -4.78 -11.73 32.09
N GLU A 408 -4.46 -11.18 30.91
CA GLU A 408 -3.85 -9.86 30.77
C GLU A 408 -4.90 -8.73 30.70
N PRO A 409 -4.63 -7.57 31.31
CA PRO A 409 -5.37 -6.35 31.02
C PRO A 409 -4.98 -5.80 29.64
N LEU A 410 -5.97 -5.49 28.79
CA LEU A 410 -5.74 -4.81 27.52
C LEU A 410 -5.72 -3.30 27.75
N PRO A 411 -4.64 -2.61 27.33
CA PRO A 411 -4.56 -1.16 27.43
C PRO A 411 -5.49 -0.49 26.42
N ILE A 412 -6.16 0.57 26.85
CA ILE A 412 -7.02 1.42 26.03
C ILE A 412 -6.51 2.85 26.14
N THR A 413 -6.20 3.44 24.98
CA THR A 413 -5.92 4.86 24.84
C THR A 413 -6.88 5.45 23.82
N ARG A 414 -7.72 6.41 24.22
CA ARG A 414 -8.71 7.01 23.32
C ARG A 414 -9.04 8.45 23.68
N GLY A 415 -9.07 9.32 22.66
CA GLY A 415 -9.59 10.67 22.76
C GLY A 415 -11.12 10.70 22.75
N VAL A 416 -11.69 11.38 23.73
CA VAL A 416 -13.13 11.67 23.84
C VAL A 416 -13.35 13.17 23.59
N PRO A 417 -14.17 13.55 22.59
CA PRO A 417 -14.51 14.94 22.34
C PRO A 417 -15.42 15.46 23.44
N LEU A 418 -15.21 16.70 23.88
CA LEU A 418 -16.02 17.35 24.90
C LEU A 418 -16.58 18.67 24.37
N ALA A 419 -17.86 18.93 24.67
CA ALA A 419 -18.49 20.19 24.31
C ALA A 419 -17.84 21.37 25.06
N ARG A 420 -17.86 22.53 24.43
CA ARG A 420 -17.29 23.77 24.98
C ARG A 420 -17.86 24.09 26.36
N GLY A 421 -16.98 24.42 27.31
CA GLY A 421 -17.33 24.79 28.69
C GLY A 421 -17.64 23.64 29.64
N ILE A 422 -17.68 22.39 29.18
CA ILE A 422 -18.07 21.24 30.02
C ILE A 422 -16.99 20.84 31.03
N LEU A 423 -15.73 20.85 30.62
CA LEU A 423 -14.61 20.43 31.46
C LEU A 423 -13.40 21.33 31.25
N THR A 424 -12.80 21.82 32.33
CA THR A 424 -11.57 22.62 32.31
C THR A 424 -10.39 21.92 32.97
N ASP A 425 -10.65 20.93 33.83
CA ASP A 425 -9.64 20.17 34.56
C ASP A 425 -9.90 18.67 34.37
N ALA A 426 -8.94 17.98 33.75
CA ALA A 426 -8.99 16.55 33.49
C ALA A 426 -9.08 15.72 34.77
N ALA A 427 -8.63 16.22 35.93
CA ALA A 427 -8.69 15.51 37.20
C ALA A 427 -10.12 15.27 37.71
N ARG A 428 -11.12 15.94 37.12
CA ARG A 428 -12.55 15.77 37.44
C ARG A 428 -13.24 14.66 36.62
N ALA A 429 -12.51 14.00 35.73
CA ALA A 429 -13.01 12.88 34.95
C ALA A 429 -12.90 11.57 35.74
N ALA A 430 -13.98 10.78 35.75
CA ALA A 430 -14.00 9.44 36.34
C ALA A 430 -14.65 8.45 35.37
N LEU A 431 -14.12 7.22 35.29
CA LEU A 431 -14.64 6.16 34.44
C LEU A 431 -15.30 5.08 35.29
N LEU A 432 -16.50 4.66 34.89
CA LEU A 432 -17.25 3.58 35.52
C LEU A 432 -17.41 2.40 34.55
N ASP A 433 -17.32 1.17 35.05
CA ASP A 433 -17.63 -0.04 34.29
C ASP A 433 -19.15 -0.24 34.09
N SER A 434 -19.55 -1.35 33.47
CA SER A 434 -20.96 -1.68 33.22
C SER A 434 -21.78 -1.88 34.49
N ASP A 435 -21.13 -2.19 35.61
CA ASP A 435 -21.75 -2.43 36.92
C ASP A 435 -21.70 -1.16 37.80
N GLY A 436 -21.24 -0.03 37.25
CA GLY A 436 -21.11 1.24 37.95
C GLY A 436 -19.90 1.33 38.89
N ARG A 437 -18.93 0.41 38.79
CA ARG A 437 -17.72 0.43 39.64
C ARG A 437 -16.66 1.36 39.04
N PRO A 438 -15.94 2.14 39.88
CA PRO A 438 -14.82 2.97 39.41
C PRO A 438 -13.71 2.15 38.75
N VAL A 439 -13.19 2.67 37.64
CA VAL A 439 -12.08 2.11 36.87
C VAL A 439 -10.88 3.07 36.98
N PRO A 440 -9.67 2.58 37.29
CA PRO A 440 -8.47 3.42 37.25
C PRO A 440 -8.34 4.12 35.90
N LEU A 441 -8.22 5.44 35.94
CA LEU A 441 -8.19 6.29 34.77
C LEU A 441 -7.04 7.29 34.91
N ALA A 442 -6.20 7.37 33.88
CA ALA A 442 -5.35 8.53 33.65
C ALA A 442 -5.98 9.35 32.51
N ALA A 443 -6.25 10.62 32.75
CA ALA A 443 -6.87 11.51 31.78
C ALA A 443 -6.00 12.75 31.56
N ARG A 444 -5.82 13.17 30.30
CA ARG A 444 -5.09 14.40 29.95
C ARG A 444 -5.72 15.11 28.75
N PRO A 445 -5.71 16.44 28.69
CA PRO A 445 -6.15 17.15 27.50
C PRO A 445 -5.16 16.94 26.33
N VAL A 446 -5.69 16.88 25.11
CA VAL A 446 -4.88 16.91 23.86
C VAL A 446 -5.26 18.07 22.95
N ALA A 447 -6.43 18.68 23.16
CA ALA A 447 -6.86 19.90 22.52
C ALA A 447 -7.82 20.68 23.40
N PHE A 448 -7.90 21.99 23.19
CA PHE A 448 -8.69 22.95 23.95
C PHE A 448 -9.55 23.80 23.03
N TRP A 449 -10.67 24.27 23.56
CA TRP A 449 -11.45 25.36 22.99
C TRP A 449 -10.78 26.71 23.25
N PRO A 450 -11.14 27.79 22.52
CA PRO A 450 -10.56 29.11 22.75
C PRO A 450 -10.82 29.69 24.15
N ASP A 451 -11.84 29.22 24.87
CA ASP A 451 -12.09 29.58 26.28
C ASP A 451 -11.29 28.73 27.29
N LYS A 452 -10.34 27.92 26.80
CA LYS A 452 -9.49 27.00 27.56
C LYS A 452 -10.21 25.81 28.20
N SER A 453 -11.50 25.61 27.91
CA SER A 453 -12.14 24.32 28.20
C SER A 453 -11.56 23.21 27.31
N ILE A 454 -11.53 21.98 27.81
CA ILE A 454 -10.98 20.83 27.11
C ILE A 454 -11.89 20.51 25.92
N LYS A 455 -11.31 20.44 24.72
CA LYS A 455 -11.99 20.05 23.47
C LYS A 455 -11.88 18.55 23.21
N TRP A 456 -10.72 17.98 23.49
CA TRP A 456 -10.48 16.54 23.41
C TRP A 456 -9.71 16.07 24.65
N LEU A 457 -10.29 15.10 25.35
CA LEU A 457 -9.74 14.48 26.55
C LEU A 457 -9.23 13.08 26.20
N LEU A 458 -7.93 12.86 26.32
CA LEU A 458 -7.33 11.53 26.17
C LEU A 458 -7.54 10.73 27.45
N LEU A 459 -8.07 9.52 27.30
CA LEU A 459 -8.26 8.55 28.37
C LEU A 459 -7.28 7.40 28.19
N ASP A 460 -6.56 7.06 29.25
CA ASP A 460 -5.73 5.86 29.39
C ASP A 460 -6.31 5.00 30.52
N PHE A 461 -6.76 3.79 30.20
CA PHE A 461 -7.30 2.82 31.15
C PHE A 461 -7.10 1.39 30.64
N GLN A 462 -7.55 0.39 31.40
CA GLN A 462 -7.39 -1.01 31.07
C GLN A 462 -8.71 -1.77 31.13
N VAL A 463 -8.88 -2.76 30.26
CA VAL A 463 -10.04 -3.66 30.23
C VAL A 463 -9.62 -5.12 30.33
N ARG A 464 -10.45 -5.96 30.97
CA ARG A 464 -10.21 -7.40 31.12
C ARG A 464 -11.35 -8.22 30.50
N PRO A 465 -11.38 -8.38 29.17
CA PRO A 465 -12.46 -9.09 28.52
C PRO A 465 -12.36 -10.60 28.74
N LYS A 466 -13.46 -11.20 29.23
CA LYS A 466 -13.57 -12.66 29.42
C LYS A 466 -13.93 -13.41 28.13
N ALA A 467 -14.57 -12.72 27.19
CA ALA A 467 -15.02 -13.25 25.90
C ALA A 467 -15.14 -12.08 24.90
N PRO A 468 -15.23 -12.35 23.59
CA PRO A 468 -15.60 -11.34 22.61
C PRO A 468 -16.96 -10.73 22.96
N ALA A 469 -17.03 -9.40 23.05
CA ALA A 469 -18.23 -8.68 23.47
C ALA A 469 -18.14 -7.18 23.16
N LEU A 470 -19.30 -6.51 23.14
CA LEU A 470 -19.40 -5.05 23.19
C LEU A 470 -19.58 -4.61 24.65
N LEU A 471 -18.55 -4.02 25.26
CA LEU A 471 -18.55 -3.61 26.67
C LEU A 471 -18.98 -2.15 26.83
N LYS A 472 -19.73 -1.82 27.88
CA LYS A 472 -20.12 -0.44 28.21
C LYS A 472 -19.29 0.11 29.36
N TYR A 473 -18.73 1.29 29.17
CA TYR A 473 -18.15 2.13 30.22
C TYR A 473 -18.83 3.50 30.21
N THR A 474 -18.82 4.22 31.31
CA THR A 474 -19.40 5.57 31.40
C THR A 474 -18.37 6.54 31.96
N LEU A 475 -18.00 7.54 31.16
CA LEU A 475 -17.19 8.66 31.60
C LEU A 475 -18.11 9.70 32.27
N THR A 476 -17.77 10.12 33.47
CA THR A 476 -18.55 11.06 34.29
C THR A 476 -17.72 12.26 34.70
N ILE A 477 -18.37 13.40 34.90
CA ILE A 477 -17.71 14.70 35.18
C ILE A 477 -18.19 15.25 36.55
N GLN A 478 -17.77 14.67 37.68
CA GLN A 478 -18.14 15.10 39.06
C GLN A 478 -17.06 14.71 40.11
N ASN A 479 -17.02 15.38 41.29
CA ASN A 479 -15.99 15.26 42.37
C ASN A 479 -16.35 14.25 43.50
N PRO A 480 -15.38 13.74 44.32
CA PRO A 480 -13.93 14.01 44.32
C PRO A 480 -13.07 12.85 43.74
N PRO A 481 -11.80 13.14 43.43
CA PRO A 481 -10.91 12.21 42.72
C PRO A 481 -10.42 11.06 43.60
N GLN A 482 -10.34 9.86 43.04
CA GLN A 482 -9.52 8.78 43.61
C GLN A 482 -8.14 8.84 42.94
N GLN A 483 -7.28 9.74 43.41
CA GLN A 483 -5.85 9.62 43.14
C GLN A 483 -5.30 8.50 44.01
N THR A 484 -5.12 7.32 43.43
CA THR A 484 -4.24 6.32 44.03
C THR A 484 -2.80 6.78 43.80
N GLY A 485 -2.11 7.15 44.88
CA GLY A 485 -0.66 7.37 44.86
C GLY A 485 0.02 6.09 44.39
N ALA A 486 0.38 6.04 43.11
CA ALA A 486 1.06 4.91 42.51
C ALA A 486 2.51 5.30 42.25
N ARG A 487 3.41 4.34 42.45
CA ARG A 487 4.82 4.48 42.09
C ARG A 487 4.93 4.78 40.58
N PRO A 488 5.85 5.66 40.15
CA PRO A 488 6.12 5.87 38.73
C PRO A 488 6.50 4.54 38.05
N LEU A 489 5.90 4.25 36.89
CA LEU A 489 6.20 3.03 36.12
C LEU A 489 7.63 3.04 35.59
N ALA A 490 8.13 4.20 35.15
CA ALA A 490 9.50 4.34 34.70
C ALA A 490 10.25 5.42 35.49
N VAL A 491 11.55 5.21 35.68
CA VAL A 491 12.49 6.13 36.33
C VAL A 491 13.67 6.34 35.41
N GLU A 492 13.96 7.61 35.13
CA GLU A 492 15.10 8.01 34.32
C GLU A 492 16.31 8.34 35.21
N SER A 493 17.49 7.94 34.76
CA SER A 493 18.80 8.22 35.37
C SER A 493 19.81 8.49 34.24
N PRO A 494 20.99 9.08 34.51
CA PRO A 494 21.94 9.43 33.45
C PRO A 494 22.27 8.23 32.54
N GLY A 495 21.83 8.28 31.29
CA GLY A 495 22.04 7.23 30.30
C GLY A 495 21.22 5.95 30.52
N GLN A 496 20.21 5.96 31.38
CA GLN A 496 19.43 4.77 31.73
C GLN A 496 17.95 5.09 31.96
N VAL A 497 17.07 4.19 31.54
CA VAL A 497 15.65 4.19 31.92
C VAL A 497 15.29 2.81 32.47
N ALA A 498 14.79 2.77 33.70
CA ALA A 498 14.30 1.56 34.35
C ALA A 498 12.76 1.60 34.44
N VAL A 499 12.10 0.52 34.05
CA VAL A 499 10.65 0.37 34.02
C VAL A 499 10.23 -0.82 34.88
N ASP A 500 9.21 -0.64 35.71
CA ASP A 500 8.60 -1.64 36.59
C ASP A 500 7.08 -1.60 36.40
N THR A 501 6.53 -2.59 35.71
CA THR A 501 5.07 -2.72 35.52
C THR A 501 4.40 -3.50 36.64
N GLY A 502 5.15 -3.97 37.64
CA GLY A 502 4.72 -4.96 38.62
C GLY A 502 4.91 -6.41 38.16
N LYS A 503 4.68 -6.72 36.86
CA LYS A 503 4.97 -8.06 36.29
C LYS A 503 6.32 -8.12 35.57
N LEU A 504 6.63 -7.09 34.79
CA LEU A 504 7.84 -7.00 33.99
C LEU A 504 8.72 -5.89 34.55
N LYS A 505 9.99 -6.22 34.78
CA LYS A 505 11.03 -5.24 35.08
C LYS A 505 11.99 -5.18 33.91
N MET A 506 12.11 -4.02 33.29
CA MET A 506 12.96 -3.81 32.12
C MET A 506 13.86 -2.60 32.34
N THR A 507 15.13 -2.71 31.96
CA THR A 507 16.10 -1.61 32.02
C THR A 507 16.76 -1.43 30.67
N LEU A 508 16.82 -0.19 30.19
CA LEU A 508 17.53 0.22 28.99
C LEU A 508 18.69 1.12 29.38
N VAL A 509 19.87 0.86 28.84
CA VAL A 509 21.09 1.62 29.11
C VAL A 509 21.69 2.06 27.78
N ASN A 510 21.99 3.35 27.65
CA ASN A 510 22.86 3.88 26.62
C ASN A 510 24.30 3.91 27.15
N ARG A 511 25.13 2.97 26.70
CA ARG A 511 26.56 2.90 27.05
C ARG A 511 27.38 3.27 25.82
N ASP A 512 27.94 4.47 25.83
CA ASP A 512 28.79 5.00 24.74
C ASP A 512 28.15 4.95 23.33
N GLY A 513 26.82 5.11 23.27
CA GLY A 513 26.05 5.06 22.03
C GLY A 513 25.51 3.66 21.68
N ALA A 514 25.81 2.62 22.44
CA ALA A 514 25.20 1.30 22.32
C ALA A 514 23.97 1.17 23.24
N LEU A 515 22.87 0.61 22.73
CA LEU A 515 21.70 0.27 23.54
C LEU A 515 21.86 -1.12 24.14
N LEU A 516 21.78 -1.22 25.46
CA LEU A 516 21.75 -2.46 26.22
C LEU A 516 20.41 -2.62 26.91
N MET A 517 19.89 -3.84 26.93
CA MET A 517 18.61 -4.19 27.54
C MET A 517 18.79 -5.29 28.58
N SER A 518 18.12 -5.14 29.72
CA SER A 518 17.90 -6.20 30.70
C SER A 518 16.42 -6.33 30.99
N ALA A 519 15.93 -7.56 31.19
CA ALA A 519 14.52 -7.82 31.45
C ALA A 519 14.34 -9.05 32.34
N GLY A 520 13.39 -8.97 33.27
CA GLY A 520 12.96 -10.09 34.09
C GLY A 520 11.46 -10.06 34.35
N LEU A 521 10.89 -11.24 34.54
CA LEU A 521 9.46 -11.47 34.69
C LEU A 521 9.20 -12.03 36.08
N ASP A 522 8.42 -11.32 36.90
CA ASP A 522 7.96 -11.80 38.21
C ASP A 522 6.92 -12.92 37.98
N ILE A 523 7.37 -14.17 38.01
CA ILE A 523 6.56 -15.36 37.74
C ILE A 523 5.84 -15.80 39.01
N ASN A 524 6.49 -15.66 40.17
CA ASN A 524 5.97 -16.10 41.46
C ASN A 524 5.03 -15.08 42.15
N GLY A 525 5.04 -13.83 41.70
CA GLY A 525 4.21 -12.73 42.20
C GLY A 525 4.71 -12.11 43.51
N ASP A 526 5.99 -12.27 43.86
CA ASP A 526 6.58 -11.75 45.10
C ASP A 526 7.06 -10.29 44.99
N GLY A 527 6.96 -9.69 43.80
CA GLY A 527 7.35 -8.32 43.53
C GLY A 527 8.85 -8.13 43.33
N THR A 528 9.65 -9.20 43.29
CA THR A 528 11.07 -9.22 42.96
C THR A 528 11.32 -9.99 41.66
N VAL A 529 12.56 -10.00 41.18
CA VAL A 529 12.96 -10.82 40.02
C VAL A 529 14.20 -11.56 40.48
N ALA A 530 14.04 -12.85 40.74
CA ALA A 530 15.14 -13.73 41.07
C ALA A 530 16.00 -14.07 39.83
N ASP A 531 17.11 -14.76 40.04
CA ASP A 531 18.03 -15.12 38.96
C ASP A 531 17.40 -16.05 37.90
N ASP A 532 16.46 -16.91 38.30
CA ASP A 532 15.68 -17.82 37.46
C ASP A 532 14.46 -17.15 36.80
N GLU A 533 14.11 -15.94 37.24
CA GLU A 533 13.10 -15.05 36.65
C GLU A 533 13.71 -14.01 35.70
N THR A 534 15.04 -13.98 35.60
CA THR A 534 15.77 -13.10 34.69
C THR A 534 15.77 -13.68 33.28
N ILE A 535 15.18 -12.95 32.32
CA ILE A 535 15.05 -13.38 30.93
C ILE A 535 16.21 -12.87 30.07
N ILE A 536 16.57 -11.60 30.23
CA ILE A 536 17.64 -10.93 29.47
C ILE A 536 18.65 -10.35 30.46
N ARG A 537 19.90 -10.80 30.37
CA ARG A 537 21.03 -10.25 31.12
C ARG A 537 21.84 -9.34 30.21
N GLU A 538 21.64 -8.02 30.35
CA GLU A 538 22.38 -6.96 29.67
C GLU A 538 22.86 -7.31 28.25
N ALA A 539 21.95 -7.30 27.28
CA ALA A 539 22.25 -7.65 25.89
C ALA A 539 22.02 -6.48 24.93
N GLY A 540 22.83 -6.42 23.87
CA GLY A 540 22.77 -5.39 22.82
C GLY A 540 22.19 -5.90 21.49
N ASP A 541 22.58 -5.24 20.39
CA ASP A 541 22.18 -5.60 19.01
C ASP A 541 20.66 -5.59 18.75
N ILE A 542 20.00 -4.50 19.16
CA ILE A 542 18.54 -4.37 19.15
C ILE A 542 18.00 -3.75 17.85
N LEU A 543 18.77 -2.91 17.17
CA LEU A 543 18.33 -2.17 15.97
C LEU A 543 19.16 -2.58 14.77
N SER A 544 18.51 -2.89 13.65
CA SER A 544 19.21 -3.22 12.40
C SER A 544 18.57 -2.55 11.19
N CYS A 545 19.44 -1.96 10.37
CA CYS A 545 19.16 -1.56 9.00
C CYS A 545 20.37 -1.93 8.16
N VAL A 546 20.16 -2.61 7.03
CA VAL A 546 21.22 -3.00 6.10
C VAL A 546 20.78 -2.56 4.72
N PHE A 547 21.66 -1.88 4.00
CA PHE A 547 21.51 -1.63 2.57
C PHE A 547 22.37 -2.60 1.76
N SER A 548 21.96 -2.87 0.53
CA SER A 548 22.81 -3.40 -0.51
C SER A 548 23.19 -2.27 -1.44
N HIS A 549 24.48 -1.97 -1.52
CA HIS A 549 25.04 -0.93 -2.38
C HIS A 549 25.41 -1.54 -3.74
N ILE A 550 24.60 -1.28 -4.76
CA ILE A 550 24.75 -1.84 -6.11
C ILE A 550 25.37 -0.76 -7.00
N GLN A 551 26.58 -0.99 -7.51
CA GLN A 551 27.27 -0.03 -8.38
C GLN A 551 26.75 -0.03 -9.83
N ASP A 552 26.51 -1.22 -10.40
CA ASP A 552 26.03 -1.39 -11.77
C ASP A 552 24.52 -1.63 -11.81
N THR A 553 23.78 -0.54 -11.64
CA THR A 553 22.32 -0.57 -11.51
C THR A 553 21.62 -0.77 -12.85
N GLU A 554 22.34 -0.58 -13.95
CA GLU A 554 21.85 -0.80 -15.33
C GLU A 554 21.86 -2.28 -15.70
N GLN A 555 22.72 -3.09 -15.07
CA GLN A 555 22.71 -4.55 -15.22
C GLN A 555 21.87 -5.27 -14.17
N TYR A 556 21.52 -4.59 -13.07
CA TYR A 556 20.68 -5.15 -12.02
C TYR A 556 19.20 -5.19 -12.44
N ALA A 557 18.67 -6.39 -12.61
CA ALA A 557 17.23 -6.60 -12.81
C ALA A 557 16.50 -6.41 -11.48
N SER A 558 15.58 -5.44 -11.44
CA SER A 558 14.84 -5.09 -10.23
C SER A 558 13.98 -6.26 -9.72
N GLY A 559 13.87 -6.38 -8.39
CA GLY A 559 13.04 -7.39 -7.74
C GLY A 559 13.51 -8.84 -7.93
N THR A 560 14.75 -9.05 -8.36
CA THR A 560 15.32 -10.40 -8.50
C THR A 560 15.94 -10.89 -7.20
N TRP A 561 16.05 -12.20 -7.06
CA TRP A 561 16.65 -12.85 -5.89
C TRP A 561 18.17 -12.97 -5.97
N LEU A 562 18.79 -12.20 -6.86
CA LEU A 562 20.22 -12.05 -7.00
C LEU A 562 20.59 -10.70 -6.43
N ASP A 563 21.46 -10.67 -5.44
CA ASP A 563 21.93 -9.45 -4.79
C ASP A 563 23.41 -9.25 -5.14
N PRO A 564 23.74 -8.57 -6.24
CA PRO A 564 25.13 -8.33 -6.63
C PRO A 564 25.79 -7.22 -5.80
N GLY A 565 25.04 -6.57 -4.89
CA GLY A 565 25.51 -5.40 -4.18
C GLY A 565 26.37 -5.72 -2.96
N GLN A 566 27.15 -4.73 -2.55
CA GLN A 566 27.93 -4.80 -1.34
C GLN A 566 27.02 -4.53 -0.14
N ARG A 567 26.96 -5.49 0.81
CA ARG A 567 26.23 -5.30 2.06
C ARG A 567 26.83 -4.15 2.88
N ASP A 568 25.98 -3.22 3.30
CA ASP A 568 26.34 -2.05 4.10
C ASP A 568 25.48 -1.96 5.38
N PRO A 569 25.82 -2.73 6.43
CA PRO A 569 25.10 -2.71 7.69
C PRO A 569 25.27 -1.39 8.44
N GLY A 570 24.17 -0.88 9.01
CA GLY A 570 24.15 0.33 9.81
C GLY A 570 24.56 0.07 11.25
N ALA A 571 25.65 0.70 11.70
CA ALA A 571 26.06 0.66 13.10
C ALA A 571 25.20 1.63 13.93
N ALA A 572 24.38 1.09 14.84
CA ALA A 572 23.52 1.89 15.69
C ALA A 572 24.30 2.78 16.66
N ARG A 573 24.00 4.08 16.62
CA ARG A 573 24.45 5.03 17.64
C ARG A 573 23.24 5.70 18.29
N ILE A 574 23.00 5.39 19.55
CA ILE A 574 21.93 6.00 20.34
C ILE A 574 22.25 7.47 20.57
N THR A 575 21.36 8.33 20.07
CA THR A 575 21.45 9.78 20.22
C THR A 575 20.57 10.28 21.35
N GLU A 576 19.55 9.51 21.74
CA GLU A 576 18.62 9.88 22.80
C GLU A 576 17.99 8.64 23.45
N LEU A 577 17.89 8.64 24.77
CA LEU A 577 17.14 7.68 25.58
C LEU A 577 16.47 8.45 26.72
N ARG A 578 15.14 8.51 26.72
CA ARG A 578 14.37 9.24 27.74
C ARG A 578 12.96 8.69 27.93
N ILE A 579 12.32 9.05 29.03
CA ILE A 579 10.88 8.88 29.20
C ILE A 579 10.17 9.98 28.40
N GLU A 580 9.35 9.60 27.41
CA GLU A 580 8.60 10.54 26.56
C GLU A 580 7.22 10.87 27.13
N GLU A 581 6.53 9.86 27.68
CA GLU A 581 5.23 10.03 28.35
C GLU A 581 5.19 9.17 29.63
N GLN A 582 4.51 9.66 30.67
CA GLN A 582 4.34 8.94 31.93
C GLN A 582 3.00 9.26 32.60
N SER A 583 2.31 8.21 33.05
CA SER A 583 1.16 8.26 33.96
C SER A 583 1.21 7.07 34.93
N PRO A 584 0.33 6.98 35.93
CA PRO A 584 0.19 5.81 36.80
C PRO A 584 -0.19 4.48 36.09
N LEU A 585 -0.61 4.53 34.82
CA LEU A 585 -1.08 3.37 34.07
C LEU A 585 -0.25 3.06 32.83
N ARG A 586 0.54 4.03 32.35
CA ARG A 586 1.27 3.94 31.09
C ARG A 586 2.59 4.71 31.16
N ALA A 587 3.65 4.13 30.60
CA ALA A 587 4.91 4.84 30.33
C ALA A 587 5.36 4.58 28.90
N VAL A 588 5.89 5.60 28.24
CA VAL A 588 6.48 5.51 26.90
C VAL A 588 7.95 5.88 26.99
N VAL A 589 8.82 4.95 26.65
CA VAL A 589 10.27 5.20 26.59
C VAL A 589 10.66 5.41 25.13
N LEU A 590 11.28 6.55 24.83
CA LEU A 590 11.79 6.88 23.51
C LEU A 590 13.28 6.56 23.43
N VAL A 591 13.66 5.85 22.38
CA VAL A 591 15.04 5.68 21.94
C VAL A 591 15.17 6.28 20.55
N ARG A 592 16.14 7.17 20.34
CA ARG A 592 16.56 7.60 19.00
C ARG A 592 17.94 7.06 18.68
N ALA A 593 18.10 6.61 17.46
CA ALA A 593 19.36 6.13 16.93
C ALA A 593 19.65 6.75 15.56
N ASP A 594 20.94 6.94 15.31
CA ASP A 594 21.49 7.20 13.99
C ASP A 594 22.25 5.94 13.55
N LEU A 595 21.72 5.20 12.57
CA LEU A 595 22.36 3.98 12.04
C LEU A 595 23.39 4.40 11.00
N ARG A 596 24.69 4.24 11.31
CA ARG A 596 25.78 4.75 10.48
C ARG A 596 26.28 3.70 9.50
N HIS A 597 26.27 4.07 8.24
CA HIS A 597 26.61 3.24 7.10
C HIS A 597 27.94 3.69 6.46
N LYS A 598 28.66 2.77 5.80
CA LYS A 598 29.94 3.08 5.16
C LYS A 598 29.77 3.55 3.71
N LEU A 599 28.78 2.99 3.01
CA LEU A 599 28.54 3.18 1.57
C LEU A 599 27.24 3.90 1.26
N LEU A 600 26.30 3.97 2.21
CA LEU A 600 25.05 4.72 2.02
C LEU A 600 25.37 6.13 1.50
N ALA A 601 24.70 6.50 0.41
CA ALA A 601 24.88 7.78 -0.25
C ALA A 601 26.33 8.05 -0.71
N SER A 602 27.18 7.02 -0.88
CA SER A 602 28.61 7.20 -1.18
C SER A 602 28.88 7.77 -2.58
N THR A 603 27.92 7.60 -3.49
CA THR A 603 27.90 8.15 -4.85
C THR A 603 27.66 9.67 -4.89
N ILE A 604 27.34 10.26 -3.74
CA ILE A 604 26.99 11.66 -3.60
C ILE A 604 28.19 12.43 -3.07
N ASP A 605 28.48 13.60 -3.66
CA ASP A 605 29.52 14.52 -3.19
C ASP A 605 29.36 14.81 -1.69
N GLN A 606 30.47 14.72 -0.94
CA GLN A 606 30.50 14.86 0.51
C GLN A 606 29.85 16.17 1.02
N LYS A 607 29.88 17.25 0.24
CA LYS A 607 29.25 18.54 0.62
C LYS A 607 27.72 18.52 0.54
N HIS A 608 27.17 17.49 -0.08
CA HIS A 608 25.75 17.29 -0.33
C HIS A 608 25.19 16.11 0.44
N ARG A 609 26.02 15.12 0.76
CA ARG A 609 25.67 13.92 1.54
C ARG A 609 25.11 14.29 2.94
N PRO A 610 24.10 13.56 3.46
CA PRO A 610 23.69 13.68 4.85
C PRO A 610 24.88 13.47 5.81
N THR A 611 24.91 14.24 6.90
CA THR A 611 25.91 14.07 7.98
C THR A 611 25.52 12.98 8.99
N THR A 612 24.25 12.57 8.95
CA THR A 612 23.67 11.44 9.69
C THR A 612 23.51 10.25 8.75
N GLY A 613 23.55 9.03 9.27
CA GLY A 613 23.16 7.84 8.52
C GLY A 613 21.64 7.72 8.41
N THR A 614 21.07 6.59 8.79
CA THR A 614 19.62 6.33 8.78
C THR A 614 19.03 6.62 10.17
N PRO A 615 18.24 7.70 10.34
CA PRO A 615 17.55 7.97 11.59
C PRO A 615 16.47 6.92 11.87
N VAL A 616 16.46 6.43 13.11
CA VAL A 616 15.45 5.52 13.63
C VAL A 616 14.97 6.00 14.99
N SER A 617 13.68 5.87 15.26
CA SER A 617 13.12 5.99 16.60
C SER A 617 12.34 4.75 17.01
N LEU A 618 12.57 4.31 18.24
CA LEU A 618 11.85 3.22 18.89
C LEU A 618 11.09 3.78 20.08
N ARG A 619 9.78 3.54 20.14
CA ARG A 619 8.94 3.86 21.30
C ARG A 619 8.43 2.59 21.94
N LEU A 620 8.77 2.39 23.20
CA LEU A 620 8.40 1.23 23.99
C LEU A 620 7.33 1.66 24.98
N HIS A 621 6.11 1.11 24.80
CA HIS A 621 4.94 1.42 25.60
C HIS A 621 4.73 0.31 26.63
N PHE A 622 4.74 0.71 27.90
CA PHE A 622 4.57 -0.15 29.06
C PHE A 622 3.29 0.21 29.80
N HIS A 623 2.62 -0.78 30.38
CA HIS A 623 1.37 -0.59 31.10
C HIS A 623 1.39 -1.33 32.44
N THR A 624 0.80 -0.72 33.47
CA THR A 624 0.72 -1.31 34.82
C THR A 624 0.08 -2.69 34.79
N GLY A 625 0.66 -3.66 35.50
CA GLY A 625 0.12 -5.00 35.64
C GLY A 625 0.19 -5.87 34.38
N SER A 626 0.88 -5.43 33.33
CA SER A 626 1.11 -6.20 32.11
C SER A 626 2.58 -6.48 31.88
N SER A 627 2.88 -7.66 31.34
CA SER A 627 4.19 -8.04 30.82
C SER A 627 4.33 -7.83 29.31
N MET A 628 3.37 -7.15 28.69
CA MET A 628 3.41 -6.81 27.27
C MET A 628 4.07 -5.45 27.03
N VAL A 629 4.96 -5.41 26.04
CA VAL A 629 5.57 -4.18 25.52
C VAL A 629 5.04 -3.95 24.11
N ARG A 630 4.31 -2.85 23.89
CA ARG A 630 3.96 -2.37 22.54
C ARG A 630 5.11 -1.52 22.01
N ILE A 631 5.44 -1.73 20.74
CA ILE A 631 6.61 -1.14 20.11
C ILE A 631 6.17 -0.37 18.88
N GLN A 632 6.63 0.87 18.74
CA GLN A 632 6.57 1.61 17.48
C GLN A 632 7.99 1.85 17.00
N HIS A 633 8.27 1.40 15.78
CA HIS A 633 9.56 1.58 15.12
C HIS A 633 9.37 2.44 13.87
N THR A 634 9.94 3.63 13.89
CA THR A 634 9.90 4.57 12.76
C THR A 634 11.30 4.67 12.15
N PHE A 635 11.41 4.52 10.83
CA PHE A 635 12.66 4.72 10.11
C PHE A 635 12.48 5.71 8.95
N MET A 636 13.58 6.28 8.47
CA MET A 636 13.63 7.14 7.28
C MET A 636 14.50 6.54 6.19
N PHE A 637 14.02 6.52 4.95
CA PHE A 637 14.88 6.17 3.82
C PHE A 637 15.85 7.32 3.53
N ALA A 638 17.16 7.04 3.58
CA ALA A 638 18.23 8.03 3.46
C ALA A 638 19.29 7.70 2.39
N GLY A 639 19.03 6.69 1.54
CA GLY A 639 19.96 6.26 0.49
C GLY A 639 19.87 7.07 -0.81
N ASP A 640 20.90 6.97 -1.66
CA ASP A 640 20.77 7.31 -3.08
C ASP A 640 19.89 6.24 -3.74
N VAL A 641 18.65 6.61 -4.09
CA VAL A 641 17.64 5.68 -4.64
C VAL A 641 18.15 4.86 -5.83
N ARG A 642 19.20 5.31 -6.53
CA ARG A 642 19.78 4.56 -7.65
C ARG A 642 20.63 3.40 -7.19
N TYR A 643 21.43 3.57 -6.14
CA TYR A 643 22.51 2.65 -5.76
C TYR A 643 22.28 1.94 -4.42
N ASP A 644 21.45 2.50 -3.53
CA ASP A 644 21.23 1.99 -2.18
C ASP A 644 19.85 1.31 -2.07
N PHE A 645 19.85 -0.02 -1.99
CA PHE A 645 18.65 -0.85 -1.92
C PHE A 645 18.45 -1.36 -0.48
N LEU A 646 17.30 -1.14 0.13
CA LEU A 646 17.07 -1.61 1.51
C LEU A 646 17.07 -3.14 1.52
N ARG A 647 17.97 -3.75 2.30
CA ARG A 647 18.18 -5.21 2.36
C ARG A 647 17.59 -5.85 3.60
N GLN A 648 17.60 -5.14 4.72
CA GLN A 648 17.08 -5.61 6.00
C GLN A 648 16.69 -4.40 6.85
N LEU A 649 15.55 -4.47 7.53
CA LEU A 649 15.12 -3.51 8.53
C LEU A 649 14.39 -4.25 9.65
N GLY A 650 14.75 -4.01 10.90
CA GLY A 650 14.04 -4.65 12.01
C GLY A 650 14.59 -4.36 13.39
N ILE A 651 13.90 -4.93 14.37
CA ILE A 651 14.29 -4.91 15.78
C ILE A 651 14.53 -6.33 16.28
N ARG A 652 15.50 -6.49 17.16
CA ARG A 652 15.79 -7.76 17.82
C ARG A 652 15.42 -7.68 19.29
N LEU A 653 14.77 -8.74 19.77
CA LEU A 653 14.69 -9.04 21.18
C LEU A 653 15.85 -10.01 21.52
N PRO A 654 16.93 -9.54 22.16
CA PRO A 654 18.11 -10.35 22.39
C PRO A 654 17.83 -11.38 23.50
N LEU A 655 17.60 -12.63 23.10
CA LEU A 655 17.18 -13.72 23.99
C LEU A 655 18.06 -14.94 23.78
N PRO A 656 18.42 -15.66 24.86
CA PRO A 656 19.04 -16.96 24.72
C PRO A 656 17.98 -17.97 24.27
N VAL A 657 17.97 -18.27 22.98
CA VAL A 657 17.14 -19.33 22.41
C VAL A 657 18.05 -20.52 22.12
N ALA A 658 17.66 -21.72 22.58
CA ALA A 658 18.40 -22.95 22.34
C ALA A 658 17.77 -23.78 21.20
N PRO A 659 18.57 -24.55 20.42
CA PRO A 659 18.04 -25.52 19.47
C PRO A 659 17.10 -26.53 20.16
N GLY A 660 16.06 -26.98 19.45
CA GLY A 660 15.08 -27.94 19.96
C GLY A 660 13.94 -27.34 20.80
N GLN A 661 13.98 -26.04 21.14
CA GLN A 661 12.82 -25.35 21.71
C GLN A 661 11.64 -25.36 20.72
N GLN A 662 10.42 -25.53 21.25
CA GLN A 662 9.22 -25.54 20.43
C GLN A 662 8.83 -24.12 20.03
N ILE A 663 8.56 -23.94 18.74
CA ILE A 663 8.13 -22.68 18.15
C ILE A 663 6.70 -22.86 17.69
N SER A 664 5.80 -22.00 18.17
CA SER A 664 4.40 -21.99 17.73
C SER A 664 4.12 -20.75 16.90
N ALA A 665 3.46 -20.87 15.76
CA ALA A 665 3.13 -19.73 14.91
C ALA A 665 1.73 -19.87 14.30
N GLY A 666 1.07 -18.74 14.06
CA GLY A 666 -0.23 -18.73 13.40
C GLY A 666 -0.11 -18.54 11.89
N LEU A 667 -0.75 -19.42 11.12
CA LEU A 667 -0.79 -19.40 9.66
C LEU A 667 -2.18 -19.83 9.18
N ASP A 668 -2.81 -19.00 8.35
CA ASP A 668 -4.18 -19.17 7.85
C ASP A 668 -5.21 -19.51 8.95
N GLY A 669 -5.12 -18.84 10.10
CA GLY A 669 -5.99 -19.05 11.26
C GLY A 669 -5.72 -20.31 12.07
N THR A 670 -4.65 -21.05 11.75
CA THR A 670 -4.29 -22.31 12.42
C THR A 670 -2.92 -22.20 13.08
N THR A 671 -2.80 -22.74 14.29
CA THR A 671 -1.51 -22.80 15.01
C THR A 671 -0.69 -23.98 14.52
N SER A 672 0.54 -23.73 14.11
CA SER A 672 1.53 -24.74 13.74
C SER A 672 2.65 -24.76 14.77
N VAL A 673 3.21 -25.94 15.06
CA VAL A 673 4.30 -26.11 16.02
C VAL A 673 5.47 -26.82 15.34
N VAL A 674 6.67 -26.26 15.46
CA VAL A 674 7.90 -26.84 14.91
C VAL A 674 9.03 -26.81 15.95
N PRO A 675 9.87 -27.86 16.04
CA PRO A 675 11.08 -27.81 16.86
C PRO A 675 12.12 -26.94 16.17
N ARG A 676 12.60 -25.89 16.83
CA ARG A 676 13.62 -24.99 16.27
C ARG A 676 14.89 -25.77 15.88
N GLN A 677 15.36 -25.60 14.65
CA GLN A 677 16.72 -25.98 14.23
C GLN A 677 17.72 -24.87 14.60
N GLU A 678 18.68 -24.56 13.73
CA GLU A 678 19.59 -23.44 13.92
C GLU A 678 18.84 -22.10 13.82
N GLU A 679 17.99 -21.95 12.81
CA GLU A 679 17.16 -20.78 12.58
C GLU A 679 15.76 -21.20 12.10
N CYS A 680 14.74 -20.39 12.36
CA CYS A 680 13.38 -20.60 11.86
C CYS A 680 12.60 -19.28 11.81
N GLY A 681 11.54 -19.19 11.01
CA GLY A 681 10.75 -17.97 10.97
C GLY A 681 9.37 -18.13 10.35
N LEU A 682 8.53 -17.14 10.63
CA LEU A 682 7.26 -16.89 9.98
C LEU A 682 7.43 -15.68 9.05
N LEU A 683 7.42 -15.91 7.74
CA LEU A 683 7.62 -14.91 6.71
C LEU A 683 6.31 -14.69 5.94
N GLN A 684 5.84 -13.46 5.86
CA GLN A 684 4.91 -13.06 4.81
C GLN A 684 5.74 -12.49 3.64
N GLU A 685 5.87 -13.27 2.57
CA GLU A 685 6.72 -12.96 1.43
C GLU A 685 6.02 -12.01 0.44
N ASP A 686 4.75 -12.28 0.16
CA ASP A 686 3.88 -11.47 -0.69
C ASP A 686 2.43 -11.46 -0.14
N PRO A 687 1.45 -10.73 -0.71
CA PRO A 687 0.08 -10.67 -0.19
C PRO A 687 -0.65 -12.01 -0.08
N GLU A 688 -0.20 -13.04 -0.80
CA GLU A 688 -0.87 -14.33 -0.93
C GLU A 688 0.05 -15.51 -0.57
N THR A 689 1.25 -15.25 -0.03
CA THR A 689 2.25 -16.26 0.31
C THR A 689 2.83 -15.97 1.69
N ALA A 690 2.57 -16.90 2.61
CA ALA A 690 3.15 -16.93 3.94
C ALA A 690 3.81 -18.28 4.21
N LEU A 691 4.99 -18.24 4.83
CA LEU A 691 5.90 -19.38 4.98
C LEU A 691 6.26 -19.52 6.47
N LEU A 692 6.04 -20.71 7.03
CA LEU A 692 6.69 -21.16 8.25
C LEU A 692 7.88 -22.02 7.84
N TRP A 693 9.09 -21.51 8.04
CA TRP A 693 10.33 -22.18 7.65
C TRP A 693 11.17 -22.55 8.88
N ASN A 694 11.99 -23.58 8.74
CA ASN A 694 12.83 -24.14 9.81
C ASN A 694 14.10 -24.75 9.21
N GLY A 695 15.26 -24.22 9.55
CA GLY A 695 16.53 -24.50 8.88
C GLY A 695 16.46 -24.11 7.40
N ALA A 696 16.83 -25.01 6.51
CA ALA A 696 16.74 -24.81 5.05
C ALA A 696 15.39 -25.25 4.44
N GLN A 697 14.40 -25.63 5.26
CA GLN A 697 13.15 -26.23 4.79
C GLN A 697 11.93 -25.35 5.08
N ILE A 698 10.95 -25.39 4.18
CA ILE A 698 9.63 -24.83 4.44
C ILE A 698 8.80 -25.90 5.15
N ALA A 699 8.54 -25.69 6.44
CA ALA A 699 7.73 -26.60 7.24
C ALA A 699 6.25 -26.50 6.86
N ARG A 700 5.77 -25.29 6.53
CA ARG A 700 4.41 -25.08 6.05
C ARG A 700 4.31 -23.83 5.16
N GLN A 701 3.48 -23.90 4.13
CA GLN A 701 3.13 -22.77 3.27
C GLN A 701 1.62 -22.54 3.28
N GLY A 702 1.23 -21.27 3.44
CA GLY A 702 -0.15 -20.79 3.43
C GLY A 702 -0.26 -19.43 2.73
N ARG A 703 -1.38 -18.75 2.91
CA ARG A 703 -1.63 -17.43 2.28
C ARG A 703 -1.38 -16.25 3.21
N CYS A 704 -1.71 -16.40 4.48
CA CYS A 704 -1.71 -15.33 5.46
C CYS A 704 -1.00 -15.77 6.74
N ALA A 705 0.08 -15.09 7.10
CA ALA A 705 0.60 -15.14 8.45
C ALA A 705 -0.43 -14.49 9.39
N ASP A 706 -0.75 -15.13 10.51
CA ASP A 706 -1.65 -14.56 11.51
C ASP A 706 -0.98 -13.41 12.29
N GLY A 707 0.30 -13.14 12.04
CA GLY A 707 1.07 -12.05 12.63
C GLY A 707 1.61 -12.35 14.02
N TRP A 708 1.79 -13.61 14.42
CA TRP A 708 2.40 -13.94 15.72
C TRP A 708 3.24 -15.23 15.68
N LEU A 709 4.29 -15.26 16.49
CA LEU A 709 5.16 -16.41 16.74
C LEU A 709 5.55 -16.44 18.22
N ASP A 710 5.53 -17.62 18.81
CA ASP A 710 5.81 -17.89 20.22
C ASP A 710 7.02 -18.80 20.39
N VAL A 711 7.92 -18.40 21.30
CA VAL A 711 9.06 -19.20 21.74
C VAL A 711 8.88 -19.50 23.23
N SER A 712 8.57 -20.75 23.56
CA SER A 712 8.26 -21.17 24.92
C SER A 712 9.31 -22.13 25.49
N GLY A 713 9.88 -21.77 26.66
CA GLY A 713 10.77 -22.60 27.46
C GLY A 713 10.06 -23.29 28.65
N GLN A 714 10.86 -23.79 29.61
CA GLN A 714 10.35 -24.38 30.86
C GLN A 714 9.93 -23.33 31.90
N GLN A 715 10.68 -22.23 32.01
CA GLN A 715 10.46 -21.22 33.06
C GLN A 715 9.71 -20.00 32.52
N TRP A 716 10.08 -19.54 31.33
CA TRP A 716 9.47 -18.39 30.67
C TRP A 716 9.24 -18.68 29.17
N GLY A 717 8.47 -17.83 28.52
CA GLY A 717 8.28 -17.78 27.08
C GLY A 717 8.04 -16.35 26.60
N VAL A 718 8.21 -16.14 25.30
CA VAL A 718 7.91 -14.85 24.65
C VAL A 718 7.11 -15.08 23.38
N THR A 719 5.95 -14.43 23.32
CA THR A 719 5.20 -14.29 22.07
C THR A 719 5.48 -12.93 21.44
N VAL A 720 5.89 -12.94 20.17
CA VAL A 720 6.05 -11.76 19.34
C VAL A 720 4.82 -11.60 18.43
N GLY A 721 4.31 -10.38 18.34
CA GLY A 721 3.19 -10.01 17.47
C GLY A 721 3.54 -8.89 16.51
N VAL A 722 3.11 -9.00 15.25
CA VAL A 722 3.29 -8.00 14.20
C VAL A 722 1.92 -7.72 13.56
N PRO A 723 1.28 -6.58 13.89
CA PRO A 723 0.02 -6.18 13.28
C PRO A 723 0.14 -6.05 11.77
N ARG A 724 -0.92 -6.44 11.06
CA ARG A 724 -1.06 -6.17 9.63
C ARG A 724 0.10 -6.75 8.79
N MET A 725 0.74 -7.83 9.25
CA MET A 725 1.89 -8.48 8.60
C MET A 725 1.66 -8.76 7.11
N ARG A 726 0.46 -9.22 6.76
CA ARG A 726 0.01 -9.40 5.36
C ARG A 726 -0.13 -8.11 4.57
N HIS A 727 -0.67 -7.07 5.20
CA HIS A 727 -0.95 -5.80 4.52
C HIS A 727 0.32 -4.98 4.30
N MET A 728 1.32 -5.14 5.17
CA MET A 728 2.59 -4.41 5.14
C MET A 728 3.75 -5.26 4.58
N PHE A 729 3.44 -6.30 3.82
CA PHE A 729 4.44 -7.24 3.31
C PHE A 729 5.57 -6.52 2.52
N PRO A 730 6.77 -7.11 2.45
CA PRO A 730 7.19 -8.33 3.14
C PRO A 730 7.54 -8.06 4.61
N GLN A 731 7.23 -9.00 5.50
CA GLN A 731 7.57 -8.93 6.93
C GLN A 731 7.85 -10.31 7.50
N GLU A 732 8.66 -10.39 8.55
CA GLU A 732 9.07 -11.67 9.14
C GLU A 732 9.27 -11.60 10.65
N ILE A 733 8.87 -12.68 11.34
CA ILE A 733 9.32 -12.98 12.69
C ILE A 733 10.33 -14.13 12.59
N HIS A 734 11.59 -13.86 12.88
CA HIS A 734 12.72 -14.77 12.68
C HIS A 734 13.40 -15.06 14.01
N VAL A 735 13.74 -16.33 14.27
CA VAL A 735 14.40 -16.78 15.50
C VAL A 735 15.74 -17.41 15.15
N ASP A 736 16.81 -16.90 15.76
CA ASP A 736 18.17 -17.38 15.61
C ASP A 736 18.83 -17.66 17.00
N ALA A 737 20.14 -17.87 17.03
CA ALA A 737 20.87 -18.17 18.28
C ALA A 737 20.98 -16.98 19.25
N GLY A 738 20.84 -15.74 18.79
CA GLY A 738 20.93 -14.55 19.64
C GLY A 738 19.59 -13.87 19.92
N GLY A 739 18.47 -14.38 19.41
CA GLY A 739 17.14 -13.97 19.86
C GLY A 739 16.05 -14.06 18.81
N ILE A 740 15.04 -13.20 18.97
CA ILE A 740 13.90 -13.11 18.07
C ILE A 740 13.95 -11.76 17.35
N TRP A 741 14.07 -11.81 16.03
CA TRP A 741 13.91 -10.66 15.16
C TRP A 741 12.45 -10.43 14.79
N THR A 742 12.05 -9.17 14.81
CA THR A 742 10.93 -8.65 14.04
C THR A 742 11.50 -7.86 12.88
N HIS A 743 11.50 -8.48 11.70
CA HIS A 743 11.92 -7.82 10.46
C HIS A 743 10.72 -7.13 9.81
N PHE A 744 10.79 -5.80 9.76
CA PHE A 744 9.87 -4.96 8.99
C PHE A 744 10.22 -4.94 7.51
N TYR A 745 11.47 -5.24 7.17
CA TYR A 745 11.89 -5.68 5.84
C TYR A 745 12.86 -6.87 5.99
N PRO A 746 12.47 -8.09 5.60
CA PRO A 746 13.24 -9.31 5.84
C PRO A 746 14.54 -9.42 5.04
N PRO A 747 15.60 -10.05 5.59
CA PRO A 747 16.76 -10.45 4.79
C PRO A 747 16.46 -11.66 3.86
N HIS A 748 15.29 -12.27 3.97
CA HIS A 748 14.86 -13.43 3.18
C HIS A 748 13.98 -13.08 1.96
N VAL A 749 13.98 -11.81 1.52
CA VAL A 749 13.33 -11.31 0.29
C VAL A 749 14.31 -10.47 -0.53
N PRO A 750 14.07 -10.23 -1.84
CA PRO A 750 14.91 -9.37 -2.68
C PRO A 750 15.22 -8.00 -2.06
N PRO A 751 16.35 -7.34 -2.38
CA PRO A 751 16.58 -5.95 -1.98
C PRO A 751 15.48 -5.02 -2.51
N MET A 752 15.02 -4.09 -1.66
CA MET A 752 13.95 -3.15 -2.00
C MET A 752 14.41 -2.13 -3.03
N ASP A 753 13.65 -2.01 -4.11
CA ASP A 753 13.88 -1.00 -5.13
C ASP A 753 12.88 0.16 -4.99
N VAL A 754 13.40 1.34 -4.67
CA VAL A 754 12.62 2.59 -4.56
C VAL A 754 12.91 3.56 -5.71
N ARG A 755 13.61 3.11 -6.76
CA ARG A 755 13.81 3.91 -7.98
C ARG A 755 12.46 4.30 -8.57
N ARG A 756 12.46 5.40 -9.30
CA ARG A 756 11.29 5.79 -10.10
C ARG A 756 11.00 4.69 -11.12
N TYR A 757 9.73 4.39 -11.33
CA TYR A 757 9.27 3.33 -12.22
C TYR A 757 9.63 3.55 -13.71
N ALA A 758 9.88 4.79 -14.10
CA ALA A 758 10.29 5.18 -15.44
C ALA A 758 11.19 6.42 -15.40
N LEU A 759 12.02 6.56 -16.42
CA LEU A 759 12.80 7.78 -16.65
C LEU A 759 11.93 8.92 -17.21
N LYS A 760 10.80 8.60 -17.86
CA LYS A 760 9.85 9.57 -18.41
C LYS A 760 8.67 9.88 -17.50
N TYR A 761 7.97 10.95 -17.83
CA TYR A 761 6.68 11.32 -17.24
C TYR A 761 5.57 10.40 -17.71
N GLY A 762 4.70 10.02 -16.78
CA GLY A 762 3.39 9.50 -17.10
C GLY A 762 2.39 10.57 -17.51
N ASP A 763 1.21 10.12 -17.91
CA ASP A 763 0.13 11.01 -18.33
C ASP A 763 -0.32 11.94 -17.20
N GLY A 764 -0.52 13.22 -17.53
CA GLY A 764 -1.00 14.26 -16.62
C GLY A 764 -0.07 14.67 -15.46
N GLU A 765 1.18 14.20 -15.42
CA GLU A 765 2.17 14.63 -14.41
C GLU A 765 2.49 16.12 -14.51
N SER A 766 2.75 16.75 -13.37
CA SER A 766 2.67 18.21 -13.24
C SER A 766 3.82 18.97 -13.89
N THR A 767 5.03 18.41 -13.93
CA THR A 767 6.21 19.14 -14.43
C THR A 767 7.28 18.24 -14.99
N SER A 768 8.14 18.80 -15.85
CA SER A 768 9.36 18.19 -16.38
C SER A 768 10.57 18.26 -15.42
N VAL A 769 10.35 18.46 -14.12
CA VAL A 769 11.41 18.89 -13.19
C VAL A 769 11.30 18.14 -11.86
N GLY A 770 12.39 17.47 -11.48
CA GLY A 770 12.49 16.68 -10.25
C GLY A 770 12.41 15.19 -10.54
N TRP A 771 13.51 14.48 -10.30
CA TRP A 771 13.45 13.03 -10.20
C TRP A 771 12.67 12.74 -8.93
N GLY A 772 11.42 12.28 -9.07
CA GLY A 772 10.64 11.80 -7.95
C GLY A 772 11.45 10.85 -7.06
N THR A 773 11.37 10.99 -5.73
CA THR A 773 12.34 10.35 -4.82
C THR A 773 11.76 9.91 -3.49
N ALA A 774 12.10 8.68 -3.10
CA ALA A 774 11.82 8.15 -1.77
C ALA A 774 12.72 8.73 -0.67
N PHE A 775 13.74 9.53 -1.01
CA PHE A 775 14.61 10.15 0.00
C PHE A 775 13.81 11.02 0.97
N GLY A 776 13.90 10.70 2.26
CA GLY A 776 13.16 11.38 3.31
C GLY A 776 11.74 10.85 3.53
N ALA A 777 11.31 9.80 2.83
CA ALA A 777 10.11 9.06 3.18
C ALA A 777 10.33 8.33 4.52
N LEU A 778 9.30 8.35 5.38
CA LEU A 778 9.24 7.65 6.65
C LEU A 778 8.33 6.42 6.56
N ARG A 779 8.49 5.50 7.50
CA ARG A 779 7.48 4.48 7.78
C ARG A 779 7.52 4.08 9.24
N THR A 780 6.35 3.99 9.87
CA THR A 780 6.19 3.45 11.22
C THR A 780 5.63 2.04 11.17
N HIS A 781 6.25 1.17 11.94
CA HIS A 781 5.84 -0.21 12.14
C HIS A 781 5.47 -0.46 13.59
N GLU A 782 4.59 -1.41 13.82
CA GLU A 782 4.19 -1.83 15.16
C GLU A 782 4.63 -3.26 15.42
N ALA A 783 5.02 -3.54 16.66
CA ALA A 783 5.28 -4.89 17.14
C ALA A 783 4.87 -5.01 18.62
N PHE A 784 4.71 -6.25 19.08
CA PHE A 784 4.45 -6.57 20.47
C PHE A 784 5.44 -7.62 20.95
N TRP A 785 6.00 -7.44 22.14
CA TRP A 785 6.69 -8.49 22.87
C TRP A 785 5.88 -8.79 24.14
N TYR A 786 5.43 -10.03 24.26
CA TYR A 786 4.68 -10.47 25.43
C TYR A 786 5.44 -11.57 26.15
N PHE A 787 5.92 -11.25 27.36
CA PHE A 787 6.64 -12.18 28.23
C PHE A 787 5.65 -12.94 29.11
N HIS A 788 5.76 -14.25 29.20
CA HIS A 788 4.87 -15.08 30.00
C HIS A 788 5.61 -16.25 30.66
N ALA A 789 4.94 -16.90 31.62
CA ALA A 789 5.45 -18.13 32.22
C ALA A 789 5.59 -19.25 31.17
N GLY A 790 6.65 -20.03 31.28
CA GLY A 790 7.01 -21.08 30.34
C GLY A 790 6.10 -22.29 30.48
N THR A 791 5.57 -22.76 29.36
CA THR A 791 4.81 -24.01 29.27
C THR A 791 5.24 -24.67 27.97
N GLN A 792 6.18 -25.64 28.03
CA GLN A 792 6.92 -26.22 26.89
C GLN A 792 6.11 -26.70 25.65
N GLN A 793 4.78 -26.65 25.69
CA GLN A 793 3.88 -27.20 24.66
C GLN A 793 2.68 -26.30 24.29
N GLN A 794 2.55 -25.09 24.82
CA GLN A 794 1.38 -24.23 24.57
C GLN A 794 1.81 -22.90 23.95
N ALA A 795 1.03 -22.43 22.97
CA ALA A 795 1.10 -21.06 22.46
C ALA A 795 0.52 -20.09 23.51
N SER A 796 1.14 -20.05 24.69
CA SER A 796 0.56 -19.50 25.91
C SER A 796 0.32 -18.00 25.86
N GLY A 797 1.13 -17.27 25.08
CA GLY A 797 0.91 -15.85 24.83
C GLY A 797 0.12 -15.52 23.57
N ALA A 798 -0.27 -16.50 22.75
CA ALA A 798 -0.97 -16.24 21.50
C ALA A 798 -2.31 -15.52 21.70
N ALA A 799 -3.07 -15.86 22.75
CA ALA A 799 -4.35 -15.19 23.03
C ALA A 799 -4.16 -13.69 23.37
N ALA A 800 -3.17 -13.37 24.22
CA ALA A 800 -2.85 -11.99 24.60
C ALA A 800 -2.40 -11.17 23.39
N VAL A 801 -1.50 -11.72 22.56
CA VAL A 801 -1.02 -11.03 21.36
C VAL A 801 -2.12 -10.89 20.31
N ARG A 802 -2.93 -11.94 20.04
CA ARG A 802 -4.06 -11.87 19.09
C ARG A 802 -5.06 -10.77 19.45
N ALA A 803 -5.32 -10.57 20.74
CA ALA A 803 -6.18 -9.47 21.20
C ALA A 803 -5.61 -8.08 20.86
N MET A 804 -4.30 -7.94 20.68
CA MET A 804 -3.64 -6.69 20.29
C MET A 804 -3.37 -6.56 18.79
N LEU A 805 -3.30 -7.67 18.05
CA LEU A 805 -3.27 -7.65 16.59
C LEU A 805 -4.59 -7.10 16.00
N ASN A 806 -5.70 -7.29 16.73
CA ASN A 806 -6.99 -6.66 16.48
C ASN A 806 -7.47 -5.93 17.75
N PRO A 807 -6.89 -4.77 18.08
CA PRO A 807 -7.04 -4.15 19.40
C PRO A 807 -8.48 -3.73 19.68
N PRO A 808 -8.92 -3.71 20.96
CA PRO A 808 -10.24 -3.21 21.29
C PRO A 808 -10.41 -1.75 20.86
N LEU A 809 -11.56 -1.42 20.27
CA LEU A 809 -11.85 -0.05 19.82
C LEU A 809 -12.93 0.57 20.71
N PRO A 810 -12.61 1.61 21.49
CA PRO A 810 -13.61 2.42 22.16
C PRO A 810 -14.31 3.34 21.15
N ARG A 811 -15.63 3.23 21.10
CA ARG A 811 -16.53 3.96 20.21
C ARG A 811 -17.51 4.80 21.03
N LEU A 812 -17.90 5.93 20.46
CA LEU A 812 -18.91 6.83 21.01
C LEU A 812 -20.14 6.79 20.12
N ARG A 813 -21.31 7.17 20.66
CA ARG A 813 -22.49 7.37 19.83
C ARG A 813 -22.25 8.55 18.88
N PRO A 814 -22.49 8.41 17.56
CA PRO A 814 -22.35 9.51 16.61
C PRO A 814 -23.15 10.75 17.01
N ARG A 815 -24.36 10.56 17.54
CA ARG A 815 -25.22 11.62 18.07
C ARG A 815 -24.53 12.47 19.14
N TYR A 816 -23.79 11.83 20.06
CA TYR A 816 -23.02 12.53 21.09
C TYR A 816 -21.91 13.39 20.45
N VAL A 817 -21.17 12.81 19.50
CA VAL A 817 -20.09 13.53 18.81
C VAL A 817 -20.63 14.76 18.07
N ALA A 818 -21.75 14.61 17.34
CA ALA A 818 -22.41 15.71 16.65
C ALA A 818 -22.84 16.84 17.63
N ASP A 819 -23.41 16.49 18.78
CA ASP A 819 -23.86 17.47 19.78
C ASP A 819 -22.69 18.25 20.43
N THR A 820 -21.47 17.69 20.47
CA THR A 820 -20.29 18.39 21.01
C THR A 820 -19.77 19.53 20.13
N ARG A 821 -20.09 19.52 18.83
CA ARG A 821 -19.61 20.46 17.80
C ARG A 821 -18.10 20.51 17.60
N VAL A 822 -17.33 19.50 18.05
CA VAL A 822 -15.86 19.50 17.95
C VAL A 822 -15.32 19.57 16.50
N VAL A 823 -16.10 19.10 15.53
CA VAL A 823 -15.81 19.14 14.08
C VAL A 823 -16.81 20.03 13.32
N GLY A 824 -17.37 21.02 14.02
CA GLY A 824 -18.38 21.92 13.47
C GLY A 824 -19.83 21.39 13.55
N PRO A 825 -20.79 22.11 12.96
CA PRO A 825 -22.21 21.78 13.02
C PRO A 825 -22.59 20.65 12.04
N VAL A 826 -22.20 19.43 12.36
CA VAL A 826 -22.51 18.21 11.57
C VAL A 826 -23.60 17.36 12.22
N ALA A 827 -24.22 16.44 11.48
CA ALA A 827 -25.17 15.46 12.01
C ALA A 827 -24.69 14.01 11.89
N GLU A 828 -25.14 13.20 12.85
CA GLU A 828 -25.00 11.74 12.84
C GLU A 828 -25.70 11.11 11.63
N HIS A 829 -25.13 9.99 11.17
CA HIS A 829 -25.77 9.12 10.19
C HIS A 829 -27.15 8.65 10.68
N GLY A 830 -28.15 8.61 9.80
CA GLY A 830 -29.52 8.21 10.09
C GLY A 830 -30.34 9.26 10.84
N ALA A 831 -29.83 10.47 11.08
CA ALA A 831 -30.54 11.51 11.82
C ALA A 831 -31.97 11.73 11.27
N PRO A 832 -32.96 12.19 12.08
CA PRO A 832 -34.32 12.43 11.57
C PRO A 832 -34.41 13.40 10.38
N THR A 833 -33.38 14.22 10.16
CA THR A 833 -33.22 15.13 9.02
C THR A 833 -32.43 14.55 7.84
N SER A 834 -31.98 13.29 7.94
CA SER A 834 -31.22 12.60 6.90
C SER A 834 -32.12 12.13 5.77
N ASP A 835 -31.63 12.27 4.55
CA ASP A 835 -32.15 11.57 3.39
C ASP A 835 -31.43 10.21 3.28
N ALA A 836 -32.20 9.12 3.18
CA ALA A 836 -31.66 7.75 3.19
C ALA A 836 -30.67 7.48 2.04
N HIS A 837 -30.85 8.14 0.89
CA HIS A 837 -29.93 8.02 -0.24
C HIS A 837 -28.62 8.78 0.03
N MET A 838 -28.70 10.00 0.58
CA MET A 838 -27.49 10.77 0.96
C MET A 838 -26.66 10.04 2.03
N ASP A 839 -27.33 9.36 2.94
CA ASP A 839 -26.72 8.49 3.94
C ASP A 839 -26.05 7.26 3.31
N ALA A 840 -26.68 6.64 2.30
CA ALA A 840 -26.04 5.58 1.53
C ALA A 840 -24.77 6.08 0.80
N VAL A 841 -24.79 7.29 0.24
CA VAL A 841 -23.63 7.92 -0.44
C VAL A 841 -22.45 8.10 0.52
N LEU A 842 -22.70 8.59 1.75
CA LEU A 842 -21.67 8.75 2.78
C LEU A 842 -20.95 7.43 3.12
N LEU A 843 -21.65 6.30 2.99
CA LEU A 843 -21.11 4.99 3.35
C LEU A 843 -20.54 4.22 2.16
N HIS A 844 -20.95 4.55 0.94
CA HIS A 844 -20.66 3.74 -0.23
C HIS A 844 -19.17 3.76 -0.61
N LEU A 845 -18.54 4.93 -0.78
CA LEU A 845 -17.16 4.96 -1.28
C LEU A 845 -16.10 4.44 -0.30
N PRO A 846 -16.16 4.67 1.03
CA PRO A 846 -15.19 4.09 1.96
C PRO A 846 -15.26 2.57 1.96
N ARG A 847 -16.49 2.01 1.86
CA ARG A 847 -16.71 0.57 1.72
C ARG A 847 -16.16 0.06 0.38
N MET A 848 -16.47 0.73 -0.71
CA MET A 848 -15.99 0.40 -2.05
C MET A 848 -14.46 0.44 -2.13
N HIS A 849 -13.82 1.49 -1.62
CA HIS A 849 -12.36 1.60 -1.63
C HIS A 849 -11.70 0.56 -0.75
N ARG A 850 -12.24 0.28 0.44
CA ARG A 850 -11.76 -0.83 1.27
C ARG A 850 -11.88 -2.17 0.54
N HIS A 851 -13.04 -2.46 -0.05
CA HIS A 851 -13.22 -3.67 -0.85
C HIS A 851 -12.19 -3.76 -1.98
N ASN A 852 -11.94 -2.67 -2.70
CA ASN A 852 -10.98 -2.64 -3.80
C ASN A 852 -9.54 -2.74 -3.31
N ARG A 853 -9.17 -2.09 -2.21
CA ARG A 853 -7.87 -2.25 -1.54
C ARG A 853 -7.61 -3.71 -1.23
N ASP A 854 -8.61 -4.37 -0.64
CA ASP A 854 -8.51 -5.76 -0.27
C ASP A 854 -8.51 -6.65 -1.53
N TYR A 855 -9.40 -6.44 -2.51
CA TYR A 855 -9.49 -7.22 -3.77
C TYR A 855 -8.23 -7.10 -4.65
N TRP A 856 -7.74 -5.89 -4.88
CA TRP A 856 -6.58 -5.59 -5.73
C TRP A 856 -5.25 -5.67 -4.99
N ARG A 857 -5.28 -5.92 -3.67
CA ARG A 857 -4.11 -5.99 -2.78
C ARG A 857 -3.27 -4.72 -2.87
N TRP A 858 -3.89 -3.58 -2.57
CA TRP A 858 -3.19 -2.31 -2.31
C TRP A 858 -2.48 -2.37 -0.95
N PHE A 859 -1.62 -3.37 -0.85
CA PHE A 859 -0.82 -3.77 0.28
C PHE A 859 0.64 -3.55 -0.11
N GLY A 860 1.50 -3.43 0.87
CA GLY A 860 2.94 -3.31 0.66
C GLY A 860 3.58 -2.42 1.70
N PHE A 861 4.90 -2.55 1.80
CA PHE A 861 5.73 -1.79 2.71
C PHE A 861 5.45 -0.29 2.63
N TRP A 862 5.45 0.30 1.42
CA TRP A 862 5.13 1.71 1.21
C TRP A 862 3.65 1.93 0.97
N ASP A 863 3.00 1.04 0.21
CA ASP A 863 1.66 1.24 -0.36
C ASP A 863 0.52 1.23 0.67
N TYR A 864 0.56 0.35 1.68
CA TYR A 864 -0.60 0.17 2.55
C TYR A 864 -0.96 1.45 3.31
N GLY A 865 -2.24 1.82 3.20
CA GLY A 865 -2.85 3.00 3.83
C GLY A 865 -3.42 3.99 2.82
N ASP A 866 -2.84 4.07 1.61
CA ASP A 866 -3.38 4.90 0.52
C ASP A 866 -4.35 4.13 -0.39
N GLU A 867 -4.92 4.85 -1.35
CA GLU A 867 -5.91 4.39 -2.32
C GLU A 867 -5.55 4.85 -3.74
N ILE A 868 -6.13 4.22 -4.75
CA ILE A 868 -5.96 4.68 -6.15
C ILE A 868 -7.07 5.68 -6.51
N GLN A 869 -6.72 6.73 -7.26
CA GLN A 869 -7.59 7.87 -7.55
C GLN A 869 -8.64 7.60 -8.64
N VAL A 870 -8.26 6.88 -9.71
CA VAL A 870 -9.11 6.74 -10.89
C VAL A 870 -9.32 5.28 -11.26
N TYR A 871 -10.58 4.96 -11.53
CA TYR A 871 -10.95 3.71 -12.18
C TYR A 871 -11.12 3.92 -13.68
N ASN A 872 -10.40 3.14 -14.48
CA ASN A 872 -10.52 3.15 -15.93
C ASN A 872 -11.64 2.17 -16.34
N ALA A 873 -12.85 2.69 -16.56
CA ALA A 873 -14.01 1.86 -16.90
C ALA A 873 -13.83 1.16 -18.25
N TYR A 874 -13.08 1.75 -19.20
CA TYR A 874 -12.76 1.12 -20.48
C TYR A 874 -11.78 -0.04 -20.34
N ARG A 875 -10.90 -0.07 -19.34
CA ARG A 875 -9.97 -1.18 -19.06
C ARG A 875 -10.44 -2.11 -17.93
N GLN A 876 -11.45 -1.71 -17.16
CA GLN A 876 -11.92 -2.39 -15.94
C GLN A 876 -10.78 -2.63 -14.95
N CYS A 877 -9.99 -1.60 -14.72
CA CYS A 877 -8.87 -1.62 -13.78
C CYS A 877 -8.73 -0.26 -13.12
N TRP A 878 -8.04 -0.25 -11.99
CA TRP A 878 -7.55 0.98 -11.40
C TRP A 878 -6.34 1.49 -12.21
N ALA A 879 -6.25 2.80 -12.37
CA ALA A 879 -5.25 3.48 -13.20
C ALA A 879 -3.87 3.54 -12.50
N LYS A 880 -3.45 2.43 -11.88
CA LYS A 880 -2.24 2.31 -11.07
C LYS A 880 -0.96 2.68 -11.83
N ASP A 881 -0.98 2.48 -13.14
CA ASP A 881 0.15 2.65 -14.05
C ASP A 881 0.03 3.88 -14.98
N ASP A 882 -1.04 4.66 -14.85
CA ASP A 882 -1.34 5.79 -15.73
C ASP A 882 -0.95 7.14 -15.06
N GLY A 883 0.35 7.41 -14.93
CA GLY A 883 0.91 8.68 -14.41
C GLY A 883 0.19 9.24 -13.18
N ARG A 884 -0.38 10.45 -13.29
CA ARG A 884 -1.05 11.13 -12.17
C ARG A 884 -2.29 10.40 -11.63
N TYR A 885 -2.81 9.37 -12.29
CA TYR A 885 -4.09 8.74 -11.94
C TYR A 885 -3.97 7.55 -10.99
N GLY A 886 -2.73 7.24 -10.57
CA GLY A 886 -2.37 6.21 -9.60
C GLY A 886 -2.77 6.55 -8.14
N TRP A 887 -1.82 6.42 -7.22
CA TRP A 887 -1.99 6.68 -5.79
C TRP A 887 -2.51 8.09 -5.49
N TYR A 888 -3.33 8.22 -4.45
CA TYR A 888 -4.13 9.40 -4.17
C TYR A 888 -3.33 10.54 -3.54
N ASN A 889 -2.32 10.21 -2.75
CA ASN A 889 -1.46 11.13 -1.99
C ASN A 889 -2.25 12.27 -1.32
N ASN A 890 -3.34 11.93 -0.65
CA ASN A 890 -4.22 12.85 0.07
C ASN A 890 -4.82 14.03 -0.71
N GLU A 891 -4.96 14.00 -2.05
CA GLU A 891 -5.50 15.13 -2.82
C GLU A 891 -7.00 14.95 -3.21
N PRO A 892 -7.98 15.67 -2.59
CA PRO A 892 -7.87 16.63 -1.48
C PRO A 892 -8.37 16.09 -0.12
N VAL A 893 -7.46 16.07 0.87
CA VAL A 893 -7.62 15.72 2.30
C VAL A 893 -8.50 14.50 2.54
N ARG A 894 -8.14 13.39 1.88
CA ARG A 894 -8.87 12.12 1.93
C ARG A 894 -8.94 11.55 3.35
N ASP A 895 -7.88 11.70 4.11
CA ASP A 895 -7.80 11.24 5.50
C ASP A 895 -8.84 11.91 6.41
N TYR A 896 -9.02 13.23 6.30
CA TYR A 896 -10.03 14.00 7.04
C TYR A 896 -11.44 13.48 6.79
N ASN A 897 -11.74 13.14 5.53
CA ASN A 897 -13.06 12.63 5.14
C ASN A 897 -13.38 11.29 5.81
N TYR A 898 -12.40 10.39 5.93
CA TYR A 898 -12.60 9.13 6.65
C TYR A 898 -12.75 9.31 8.15
N HIS A 899 -11.99 10.23 8.76
CA HIS A 899 -12.20 10.57 10.18
C HIS A 899 -13.61 11.13 10.42
N LEU A 900 -14.09 12.03 9.56
CA LEU A 900 -15.43 12.57 9.68
C LEU A 900 -16.50 11.49 9.49
N ALA A 901 -16.35 10.63 8.47
CA ALA A 901 -17.26 9.50 8.25
C ALA A 901 -17.30 8.55 9.45
N PHE A 902 -16.16 8.24 10.05
CA PHE A 902 -16.10 7.45 11.28
C PHE A 902 -16.80 8.16 12.44
N LEU A 903 -16.54 9.45 12.67
CA LEU A 903 -17.17 10.19 13.77
C LEU A 903 -18.70 10.25 13.63
N MET A 904 -19.22 10.30 12.41
CA MET A 904 -20.66 10.36 12.13
C MET A 904 -21.35 8.98 12.09
N THR A 905 -20.60 7.87 12.12
CA THR A 905 -21.17 6.51 12.00
C THR A 905 -20.76 5.57 13.15
N GLY A 906 -19.65 5.83 13.82
CA GLY A 906 -19.03 4.92 14.77
C GLY A 906 -18.47 3.64 14.12
N ASN A 907 -18.33 3.58 12.80
CA ASN A 907 -17.96 2.35 12.09
C ASN A 907 -16.47 2.01 12.22
N ARG A 908 -16.14 0.87 12.85
CA ARG A 908 -14.74 0.42 13.04
C ARG A 908 -13.94 0.37 11.74
N ARG A 909 -14.53 -0.09 10.64
CA ARG A 909 -13.82 -0.23 9.36
C ARG A 909 -13.41 1.13 8.79
N MET A 910 -14.24 2.16 8.98
CA MET A 910 -13.89 3.53 8.61
C MET A 910 -12.78 4.09 9.48
N TRP A 911 -12.79 3.80 10.79
CA TRP A 911 -11.69 4.15 11.69
C TRP A 911 -10.36 3.54 11.24
N GLU A 912 -10.35 2.25 10.92
CA GLU A 912 -9.15 1.54 10.46
C GLU A 912 -8.61 2.15 9.16
N SER A 913 -9.47 2.45 8.18
CA SER A 913 -9.07 3.12 6.94
C SER A 913 -8.58 4.56 7.19
N ALA A 914 -9.26 5.33 8.05
CA ALA A 914 -8.88 6.70 8.40
C ALA A 914 -7.49 6.74 9.05
N LEU A 915 -7.24 5.84 10.00
CA LEU A 915 -5.97 5.78 10.70
C LEU A 915 -4.84 5.34 9.76
N ALA A 916 -5.08 4.31 8.93
CA ALA A 916 -4.09 3.84 7.97
C ALA A 916 -3.72 4.93 6.93
N MET A 917 -4.71 5.65 6.41
CA MET A 917 -4.50 6.78 5.49
C MET A 917 -3.72 7.91 6.17
N SER A 918 -4.10 8.34 7.38
CA SER A 918 -3.37 9.40 8.09
C SER A 918 -1.90 9.05 8.34
N TYR A 919 -1.59 7.80 8.71
CA TYR A 919 -0.21 7.36 8.84
C TYR A 919 0.51 7.35 7.49
N HIS A 920 -0.10 6.76 6.45
CA HIS A 920 0.50 6.68 5.13
C HIS A 920 0.86 8.06 4.58
N VAL A 921 -0.11 8.98 4.54
CA VAL A 921 0.08 10.33 4.00
C VAL A 921 1.19 11.05 4.73
N PHE A 922 1.15 10.99 6.06
CA PHE A 922 2.14 11.68 6.87
C PHE A 922 3.53 11.09 6.69
N GLU A 923 3.65 9.77 6.55
CA GLU A 923 4.94 9.09 6.53
C GLU A 923 5.56 9.03 5.14
N VAL A 924 4.79 8.63 4.13
CA VAL A 924 5.27 8.25 2.80
C VAL A 924 5.12 9.38 1.79
N ASP A 925 3.95 10.03 1.76
CA ASP A 925 3.66 11.06 0.76
C ASP A 925 4.29 12.41 1.12
N VAL A 926 4.38 12.72 2.41
CA VAL A 926 5.06 13.90 2.96
C VAL A 926 6.55 13.64 3.13
N ARG A 927 7.35 14.66 2.83
CA ARG A 927 8.81 14.57 2.86
C ARG A 927 9.39 15.11 4.17
N HIS A 928 10.25 14.32 4.83
CA HIS A 928 10.81 14.63 6.16
C HIS A 928 12.28 15.06 6.18
N ALA A 929 12.90 15.20 5.01
CA ALA A 929 14.29 15.63 4.87
C ALA A 929 14.52 16.40 3.56
N SER A 930 15.45 17.36 3.51
CA SER A 930 15.84 18.13 2.29
C SER A 930 16.26 17.21 1.14
N PRO A 931 15.82 17.43 -0.13
CA PRO A 931 16.25 16.57 -1.22
C PRO A 931 17.72 16.84 -1.50
N GLN A 932 18.44 15.83 -1.94
CA GLN A 932 19.87 15.96 -2.13
C GLN A 932 20.19 16.84 -3.37
N PRO A 933 21.19 17.74 -3.31
CA PRO A 933 21.52 18.66 -4.41
C PRO A 933 21.88 18.05 -5.78
N PHE A 934 22.22 16.77 -5.88
CA PHE A 934 22.44 16.07 -7.17
C PHE A 934 21.14 15.52 -7.79
N MET A 935 20.03 15.55 -7.05
CA MET A 935 18.68 15.36 -7.56
C MET A 935 18.15 16.63 -8.24
N SER A 936 19.01 17.66 -8.32
CA SER A 936 18.85 18.83 -9.17
C SER A 936 18.94 18.41 -10.64
N PRO A 937 18.13 19.01 -11.51
CA PRO A 937 17.89 18.50 -12.85
C PRO A 937 19.10 18.46 -13.78
N ALA A 938 18.92 17.70 -14.86
CA ALA A 938 19.73 17.68 -16.07
C ALA A 938 20.13 19.10 -16.56
N PRO A 939 21.22 19.24 -17.35
CA PRO A 939 21.82 20.52 -17.77
C PRO A 939 20.91 21.51 -18.53
N THR A 940 19.68 21.13 -18.88
CA THR A 940 18.69 21.99 -19.54
C THR A 940 17.90 22.88 -18.57
N LEU A 941 18.08 22.73 -17.26
CA LEU A 941 17.29 23.46 -16.26
C LEU A 941 18.18 24.41 -15.47
N SER A 942 17.79 25.69 -15.46
CA SER A 942 18.47 26.67 -14.62
C SER A 942 18.22 26.35 -13.15
N ARG A 943 19.26 26.50 -12.32
CA ARG A 943 19.22 26.35 -10.87
C ARG A 943 18.09 27.15 -10.20
N ALA A 944 17.63 28.24 -10.83
CA ALA A 944 16.51 29.05 -10.39
C ALA A 944 15.15 28.34 -10.53
N GLY A 945 14.94 27.50 -11.56
CA GLY A 945 13.70 26.73 -11.72
C GLY A 945 13.52 25.64 -10.66
N TYR A 946 14.62 25.03 -10.19
CA TYR A 946 14.64 24.01 -9.13
C TYR A 946 14.58 24.61 -7.72
N ASN A 947 15.26 25.74 -7.49
CA ASN A 947 15.18 26.46 -6.22
C ASN A 947 13.78 27.04 -5.94
N ASN A 948 12.97 27.24 -6.98
CA ASN A 948 11.60 27.74 -6.85
C ASN A 948 10.56 26.64 -6.54
N SER A 949 10.92 25.34 -6.62
CA SER A 949 10.08 24.21 -6.18
C SER A 949 10.46 23.67 -4.80
N THR A 950 11.49 24.23 -4.18
CA THR A 950 12.04 23.79 -2.90
C THR A 950 12.06 24.95 -1.91
N THR A 951 10.95 25.14 -1.18
CA THR A 951 11.03 25.92 0.06
C THR A 951 12.03 25.20 0.98
N SER A 952 13.00 25.96 1.47
CA SER A 952 14.07 25.50 2.35
C SER A 952 13.49 24.95 3.65
N GLY A 953 13.40 23.62 3.76
CA GLY A 953 12.57 22.95 4.76
C GLY A 953 11.07 23.19 4.47
N ILE A 954 10.13 22.31 4.80
CA ILE A 954 9.98 21.54 6.01
C ILE A 954 8.87 20.49 5.76
N ASP A 955 8.84 19.43 6.58
CA ASP A 955 7.87 18.35 6.92
C ASP A 955 6.34 18.56 6.73
N ILE A 956 5.89 19.47 5.86
CA ILE A 956 4.49 19.71 5.47
C ILE A 956 4.29 19.61 3.95
N CYS A 957 5.35 19.63 3.14
CA CYS A 957 5.25 19.37 1.70
C CYS A 957 5.20 17.88 1.39
N GLY A 958 4.32 17.47 0.48
CA GLY A 958 4.30 16.11 -0.05
C GLY A 958 4.28 16.04 -1.57
N HIS A 959 4.48 14.84 -2.08
CA HIS A 959 4.47 14.51 -3.50
C HIS A 959 3.03 14.40 -4.02
N ARG A 960 2.79 14.91 -5.23
CA ARG A 960 1.50 14.74 -5.89
C ARG A 960 1.19 13.27 -6.20
N HIS A 961 -0.10 12.96 -6.21
CA HIS A 961 -0.70 11.71 -6.70
C HIS A 961 -0.07 11.20 -8.01
N ASN A 962 0.40 9.94 -8.02
CA ASN A 962 1.13 9.31 -9.14
C ASN A 962 1.17 7.77 -9.00
N CYS A 963 1.69 7.02 -9.98
CA CYS A 963 1.88 5.57 -9.95
C CYS A 963 2.78 5.08 -8.79
N GLN A 964 3.74 5.88 -8.35
CA GLN A 964 4.47 5.69 -7.09
C GLN A 964 4.27 6.92 -6.21
N HIS A 965 4.28 6.73 -4.89
CA HIS A 965 4.06 7.80 -3.92
C HIS A 965 4.98 9.00 -4.09
N TRP A 966 6.16 8.80 -4.67
CA TRP A 966 7.17 9.85 -4.86
C TRP A 966 7.47 10.20 -6.32
N SER A 967 6.77 9.65 -7.32
CA SER A 967 7.22 9.77 -8.73
C SER A 967 6.87 11.07 -9.44
N ASP A 968 5.89 11.87 -8.96
CA ASP A 968 5.60 13.19 -9.54
C ASP A 968 6.65 14.22 -9.10
N GLY A 969 7.08 15.08 -10.03
CA GLY A 969 8.02 16.15 -9.74
C GLY A 969 7.43 17.31 -8.92
N TYR A 970 6.11 17.36 -8.74
CA TYR A 970 5.45 18.37 -7.91
C TYR A 970 5.53 18.04 -6.43
N PHE A 971 6.05 19.00 -5.68
CA PHE A 971 6.11 19.01 -4.22
C PHE A 971 5.31 20.20 -3.69
N GLY A 972 4.24 19.94 -2.95
CA GLY A 972 3.34 20.99 -2.47
C GLY A 972 2.84 20.78 -1.06
N HIS A 973 2.51 21.88 -0.38
CA HIS A 973 1.96 21.90 0.99
C HIS A 973 0.59 21.20 1.12
N ARG A 974 -0.20 21.15 0.05
CA ARG A 974 -1.57 20.62 0.08
C ARG A 974 -1.67 19.13 0.38
N VAL A 975 -0.64 18.34 0.05
CA VAL A 975 -0.57 16.90 0.36
C VAL A 975 -0.46 16.69 1.87
N GLY A 976 0.43 17.46 2.52
CA GLY A 976 0.62 17.45 3.97
C GLY A 976 -0.31 18.38 4.74
N SER A 977 -1.48 18.74 4.17
CA SER A 977 -2.47 19.55 4.88
C SER A 977 -2.93 18.80 6.15
N PRO A 978 -2.95 19.42 7.34
CA PRO A 978 -3.12 18.71 8.61
C PRO A 978 -4.53 18.40 9.14
N PRO A 979 -5.68 18.73 8.51
CA PRO A 979 -6.97 18.54 9.18
C PRO A 979 -7.28 17.09 9.54
N GLY A 980 -6.86 16.11 8.74
CA GLY A 980 -7.15 14.69 8.98
C GLY A 980 -6.24 14.05 10.02
N PHE A 981 -4.92 14.12 9.86
CA PHE A 981 -4.01 13.58 10.88
C PHE A 981 -4.05 14.34 12.22
N ARG A 982 -4.51 15.62 12.25
CA ARG A 982 -4.94 16.30 13.48
C ARG A 982 -5.99 15.49 14.23
N LEU A 983 -7.04 15.03 13.54
CA LEU A 983 -8.09 14.18 14.13
C LEU A 983 -7.57 12.79 14.49
N ALA A 984 -6.62 12.23 13.74
CA ALA A 984 -5.94 10.99 14.12
C ALA A 984 -5.24 11.15 15.47
N TYR A 985 -4.47 12.23 15.66
CA TYR A 985 -3.80 12.52 16.94
C TYR A 985 -4.80 12.78 18.06
N TYR A 986 -5.83 13.62 17.86
CA TYR A 986 -6.81 13.89 18.91
C TYR A 986 -7.54 12.64 19.40
N GLN A 987 -7.78 11.67 18.51
CA GLN A 987 -8.45 10.42 18.86
C GLN A 987 -7.53 9.35 19.45
N THR A 988 -6.22 9.40 19.20
CA THR A 988 -5.25 8.37 19.63
C THR A 988 -4.27 8.82 20.71
N GLY A 989 -4.00 10.12 20.80
CA GLY A 989 -2.89 10.67 21.59
C GLY A 989 -1.52 10.13 21.16
N ASP A 990 -1.39 9.61 19.94
CA ASP A 990 -0.22 8.84 19.52
C ASP A 990 1.06 9.70 19.52
N PRO A 991 2.15 9.26 20.18
CA PRO A 991 3.38 10.03 20.32
C PRO A 991 4.15 10.21 19.00
N VAL A 992 4.00 9.30 18.03
CA VAL A 992 4.59 9.45 16.68
C VAL A 992 3.90 10.61 15.96
N LEU A 993 2.57 10.59 15.90
CA LEU A 993 1.77 11.68 15.32
C LEU A 993 2.02 13.00 16.06
N HIS A 994 2.20 12.97 17.38
CA HIS A 994 2.51 14.16 18.18
C HIS A 994 3.85 14.79 17.77
N GLU A 995 4.93 14.01 17.69
CA GLU A 995 6.24 14.50 17.26
C GLU A 995 6.16 15.18 15.89
N TYR A 996 5.52 14.49 14.97
CA TYR A 996 5.25 14.89 13.60
C TYR A 996 4.45 16.19 13.48
N ILE A 997 3.37 16.32 14.24
CA ILE A 997 2.60 17.55 14.34
C ILE A 997 3.47 18.70 14.85
N ARG A 998 4.32 18.50 15.86
CA ARG A 998 5.23 19.56 16.34
C ARG A 998 6.21 20.00 15.26
N ARG A 999 6.67 19.09 14.41
CA ARG A 999 7.54 19.42 13.27
C ARG A 999 6.81 20.28 12.24
N ILE A 1000 5.56 19.95 11.90
CA ILE A 1000 4.70 20.76 11.03
C ILE A 1000 4.41 22.15 11.62
N ILE A 1001 4.18 22.24 12.93
CA ILE A 1001 3.98 23.54 13.57
C ILE A 1001 5.27 24.36 13.48
N ALA A 1002 6.41 23.75 13.82
CA ALA A 1002 7.72 24.38 13.68
C ALA A 1002 8.04 24.78 12.24
N ALA A 1003 7.55 24.02 11.25
CA ALA A 1003 7.57 24.32 9.83
C ALA A 1003 6.86 25.62 9.52
N GLY A 1004 5.55 25.65 9.81
CA GLY A 1004 4.69 26.78 9.53
C GLY A 1004 5.21 28.08 10.14
N MET A 1005 5.76 28.00 11.36
CA MET A 1005 6.38 29.14 12.05
C MET A 1005 7.66 29.68 11.39
N LYS A 1006 8.29 28.92 10.48
CA LYS A 1006 9.48 29.33 9.72
C LYS A 1006 9.17 29.67 8.27
N THR A 1007 7.95 29.40 7.80
CA THR A 1007 7.52 29.67 6.42
C THR A 1007 7.52 31.17 6.16
N ARG A 1008 8.59 31.64 5.52
CA ARG A 1008 8.68 32.98 4.95
C ARG A 1008 7.97 32.97 3.60
N ARG A 1009 7.27 34.07 3.29
CA ARG A 1009 6.58 34.39 2.01
C ARG A 1009 6.26 33.15 1.16
N SER A 1010 4.99 32.72 1.07
CA SER A 1010 4.60 31.62 0.17
C SER A 1010 4.97 31.98 -1.28
N GLN A 1011 6.16 31.54 -1.73
CA GLN A 1011 6.85 32.20 -2.86
C GLN A 1011 6.48 31.62 -4.21
N TYR A 1012 5.77 30.50 -4.27
CA TYR A 1012 5.30 29.94 -5.53
C TYR A 1012 4.01 29.17 -5.27
N MET A 1013 2.97 29.53 -6.03
CA MET A 1013 1.73 28.77 -6.24
C MET A 1013 0.61 28.84 -5.18
N SER A 1014 -0.25 29.86 -5.27
CA SER A 1014 -1.66 29.80 -4.85
C SER A 1014 -1.97 29.45 -3.37
N ALA A 1015 -3.23 29.66 -2.95
CA ALA A 1015 -3.70 29.35 -1.60
C ALA A 1015 -3.61 27.85 -1.21
N ASP A 1016 -3.12 26.96 -2.10
CA ASP A 1016 -2.69 25.59 -1.80
C ASP A 1016 -1.63 25.54 -0.67
N GLY A 1017 -0.82 26.60 -0.54
CA GLY A 1017 0.25 26.71 0.46
C GLY A 1017 -0.18 27.24 1.82
N ASP A 1018 -0.78 28.43 1.82
CA ASP A 1018 -1.15 29.14 3.05
C ASP A 1018 -2.23 28.41 3.84
N GLU A 1019 -3.04 27.57 3.17
CA GLU A 1019 -4.02 26.73 3.82
C GLU A 1019 -3.40 25.73 4.81
N ALA A 1020 -2.45 24.91 4.35
CA ALA A 1020 -1.86 23.88 5.18
C ALA A 1020 -1.16 24.51 6.41
N VAL A 1021 -0.56 25.69 6.23
CA VAL A 1021 0.04 26.46 7.31
C VAL A 1021 -1.04 27.05 8.25
N LEU A 1022 -2.16 27.55 7.72
CA LEU A 1022 -3.28 28.01 8.53
C LEU A 1022 -3.82 26.89 9.43
N TRP A 1023 -4.02 25.70 8.87
CA TRP A 1023 -4.42 24.52 9.66
C TRP A 1023 -3.36 24.14 10.71
N ALA A 1024 -2.07 24.24 10.38
CA ALA A 1024 -1.00 24.04 11.36
C ALA A 1024 -1.09 25.03 12.53
N MET A 1025 -1.43 26.31 12.26
CA MET A 1025 -1.65 27.30 13.30
C MET A 1025 -2.91 27.02 14.13
N ILE A 1026 -4.02 26.61 13.50
CA ILE A 1026 -5.25 26.20 14.19
C ILE A 1026 -4.94 25.05 15.16
N MET A 1027 -4.29 24.01 14.66
CA MET A 1027 -3.87 22.86 15.46
C MET A 1027 -2.93 23.27 16.61
N ALA A 1028 -1.94 24.12 16.35
CA ALA A 1028 -1.05 24.62 17.39
C ALA A 1028 -1.80 25.36 18.50
N HIS A 1029 -2.74 26.23 18.13
CA HIS A 1029 -3.57 26.95 19.10
C HIS A 1029 -4.50 26.02 19.87
N GLU A 1030 -5.13 25.04 19.21
CA GLU A 1030 -5.95 24.03 19.88
C GLU A 1030 -5.14 23.21 20.89
N MET A 1031 -3.89 22.85 20.57
CA MET A 1031 -3.04 22.05 21.46
C MET A 1031 -2.47 22.84 22.66
N THR A 1032 -2.25 24.15 22.51
CA THR A 1032 -1.45 24.95 23.46
C THR A 1032 -2.18 26.15 24.07
N CYS A 1033 -3.23 26.64 23.43
CA CYS A 1033 -3.85 27.94 23.70
C CYS A 1033 -2.89 29.14 23.70
N GLU A 1034 -1.74 29.04 23.02
CA GLU A 1034 -0.77 30.13 22.98
C GLU A 1034 -1.19 31.24 22.02
N GLN A 1035 -1.12 32.48 22.52
CA GLN A 1035 -1.59 33.67 21.81
C GLN A 1035 -0.91 33.90 20.45
N GLN A 1036 0.37 33.54 20.31
CA GLN A 1036 1.13 33.74 19.07
C GLN A 1036 0.54 33.02 17.84
N TYR A 1037 -0.17 31.90 18.06
CA TYR A 1037 -0.85 31.16 17.01
C TYR A 1037 -2.19 31.81 16.68
N LEU A 1038 -2.93 32.25 17.72
CA LEU A 1038 -4.18 32.99 17.56
C LEU A 1038 -3.98 34.30 16.79
N ASP A 1039 -2.91 35.05 17.09
CA ASP A 1039 -2.57 36.29 16.41
C ASP A 1039 -2.32 36.07 14.90
N ARG A 1040 -1.74 34.92 14.52
CA ARG A 1040 -1.54 34.53 13.11
C ARG A 1040 -2.85 34.17 12.41
N ILE A 1041 -3.67 33.35 13.06
CA ILE A 1041 -4.98 32.92 12.55
C ILE A 1041 -5.86 34.15 12.29
N THR A 1042 -5.98 35.02 13.29
CA THR A 1042 -6.82 36.23 13.21
C THR A 1042 -6.30 37.25 12.21
N ALA A 1043 -4.99 37.46 12.12
CA ALA A 1043 -4.41 38.38 11.14
C ALA A 1043 -4.62 37.88 9.69
N TYR A 1044 -4.45 36.57 9.44
CA TYR A 1044 -4.72 35.99 8.13
C TYR A 1044 -6.22 36.02 7.77
N ALA A 1045 -7.11 35.70 8.73
CA ALA A 1045 -8.56 35.81 8.54
C ALA A 1045 -8.97 37.25 8.19
N LYS A 1046 -8.41 38.25 8.90
CA LYS A 1046 -8.64 39.66 8.62
C LYS A 1046 -8.20 40.05 7.20
N LEU A 1047 -7.05 39.57 6.74
CA LEU A 1047 -6.59 39.80 5.36
C LEU A 1047 -7.62 39.30 4.35
N GLN A 1048 -8.15 38.08 4.54
CA GLN A 1048 -9.14 37.50 3.64
C GLN A 1048 -10.44 38.31 3.62
N VAL A 1049 -10.91 38.74 4.78
CA VAL A 1049 -12.10 39.61 4.91
C VAL A 1049 -11.90 40.94 4.18
N ASP A 1050 -10.78 41.62 4.43
CA ASP A 1050 -10.48 42.92 3.81
C ASP A 1050 -10.34 42.79 2.28
N PHE A 1051 -9.67 41.72 1.81
CA PHE A 1051 -9.52 41.46 0.38
C PHE A 1051 -10.86 41.17 -0.29
N ALA A 1052 -11.69 40.31 0.30
CA ALA A 1052 -13.00 39.95 -0.25
C ALA A 1052 -13.92 41.17 -0.38
N ARG A 1053 -13.90 42.09 0.61
CA ARG A 1053 -14.64 43.36 0.55
C ARG A 1053 -14.24 44.21 -0.65
N ALA A 1054 -12.96 44.20 -1.03
CA ALA A 1054 -12.45 44.94 -2.18
C ALA A 1054 -12.63 44.21 -3.53
N ASN A 1055 -12.95 42.92 -3.54
CA ASN A 1055 -12.90 42.06 -4.73
C ASN A 1055 -14.19 41.26 -4.96
N ASN A 1056 -15.34 41.95 -4.97
CA ASN A 1056 -16.65 41.33 -5.26
C ASN A 1056 -16.96 40.10 -4.38
N HIS A 1057 -16.56 40.15 -3.10
CA HIS A 1057 -16.75 39.09 -2.10
C HIS A 1057 -15.91 37.82 -2.29
N TYR A 1058 -14.95 37.80 -3.23
CA TYR A 1058 -14.05 36.67 -3.40
C TYR A 1058 -12.80 36.83 -2.51
N PRO A 1059 -12.48 35.84 -1.65
CA PRO A 1059 -11.25 35.86 -0.87
C PRO A 1059 -10.02 35.71 -1.77
N ALA A 1060 -8.86 36.07 -1.25
CA ALA A 1060 -7.59 36.02 -1.97
C ALA A 1060 -7.11 34.57 -2.12
N ALA A 1061 -7.28 34.02 -3.32
CA ALA A 1061 -6.73 32.71 -3.71
C ALA A 1061 -5.20 32.70 -3.89
N ARG A 1062 -4.53 33.85 -3.75
CA ARG A 1062 -3.06 34.02 -3.77
C ARG A 1062 -2.62 35.02 -2.70
N ALA A 1063 -3.19 34.95 -1.50
CA ALA A 1063 -2.82 35.84 -0.42
C ALA A 1063 -1.33 35.70 -0.09
N SER A 1064 -0.50 36.70 -0.39
CA SER A 1064 0.89 36.67 0.04
C SER A 1064 0.95 36.94 1.55
N TRP A 1065 1.22 35.92 2.36
CA TRP A 1065 1.43 36.05 3.82
C TRP A 1065 2.82 35.53 4.21
N ASP A 1066 3.49 36.25 5.11
CA ASP A 1066 4.70 35.76 5.77
C ASP A 1066 4.34 35.23 7.15
N TRP A 1067 4.31 33.90 7.30
CA TRP A 1067 3.93 33.25 8.56
C TRP A 1067 5.02 33.36 9.63
N ALA A 1068 6.28 33.49 9.22
CA ALA A 1068 7.39 33.68 10.14
C ALA A 1068 7.33 35.05 10.83
N THR A 1069 7.13 36.12 10.06
CA THR A 1069 7.03 37.49 10.61
C THR A 1069 5.60 37.91 10.95
N ASN A 1070 4.59 37.13 10.57
CA ASN A 1070 3.16 37.43 10.72
C ASN A 1070 2.75 38.76 10.06
N THR A 1071 3.16 38.96 8.79
CA THR A 1071 2.92 40.21 8.05
C THR A 1071 2.40 39.95 6.65
N PRO A 1072 1.55 40.83 6.09
CA PRO A 1072 1.11 40.73 4.70
C PRO A 1072 2.26 40.97 3.71
N GLY A 1073 2.21 40.28 2.57
CA GLY A 1073 3.04 40.52 1.40
C GLY A 1073 2.38 41.45 0.38
N ALA A 1074 2.88 41.45 -0.87
CA ALA A 1074 2.28 42.26 -1.94
C ALA A 1074 0.84 41.77 -2.24
N PRO A 1075 -0.11 42.70 -2.50
CA PRO A 1075 -1.48 42.31 -2.85
C PRO A 1075 -1.48 41.47 -4.15
N PRO A 1076 -2.30 40.43 -4.25
CA PRO A 1076 -2.32 39.56 -5.43
C PRO A 1076 -2.83 40.28 -6.67
N ASP A 1077 -2.25 39.96 -7.83
CA ASP A 1077 -2.55 40.59 -9.11
C ASP A 1077 -3.91 40.17 -9.73
N ASP A 1078 -4.61 39.18 -9.16
CA ASP A 1078 -5.86 38.63 -9.73
C ASP A 1078 -6.77 37.93 -8.68
N PRO A 1079 -8.05 38.35 -8.52
CA PRO A 1079 -9.06 37.58 -7.81
C PRO A 1079 -9.55 36.39 -8.67
N ARG A 1080 -8.78 35.29 -8.66
CA ARG A 1080 -9.25 34.01 -9.24
C ARG A 1080 -10.48 33.52 -8.46
N GLY A 1081 -11.58 33.23 -9.17
CA GLY A 1081 -12.85 32.78 -8.58
C GLY A 1081 -13.12 31.28 -8.73
N ASP A 1082 -12.08 30.48 -8.98
CA ASP A 1082 -12.14 29.03 -8.91
C ASP A 1082 -11.85 28.54 -7.48
N LEU A 1083 -12.72 27.67 -6.96
CA LEU A 1083 -12.58 27.01 -5.66
C LEU A 1083 -11.54 25.89 -5.66
N TRP A 1084 -10.88 25.62 -6.78
CA TRP A 1084 -9.90 24.52 -6.89
C TRP A 1084 -8.86 24.58 -5.78
N ILE A 1085 -8.30 25.77 -5.59
CA ILE A 1085 -7.26 26.06 -4.62
C ILE A 1085 -7.80 25.95 -3.18
N TRP A 1086 -9.04 26.35 -2.96
CA TRP A 1086 -9.71 26.27 -1.66
C TRP A 1086 -10.17 24.87 -1.30
N SER A 1087 -10.23 23.97 -2.29
CA SER A 1087 -10.73 22.62 -2.13
C SER A 1087 -9.81 21.77 -1.24
N PHE A 1088 -8.55 22.13 -1.02
CA PHE A 1088 -7.66 21.29 -0.20
C PHE A 1088 -7.91 21.35 1.31
N GLY A 1089 -8.96 22.05 1.75
CA GLY A 1089 -9.38 22.19 3.15
C GLY A 1089 -9.51 23.64 3.63
N GLY A 1090 -9.18 24.63 2.80
CA GLY A 1090 -9.08 26.02 3.24
C GLY A 1090 -10.39 26.72 3.51
N HIS A 1091 -11.40 26.45 2.70
CA HIS A 1091 -12.75 26.91 3.00
C HIS A 1091 -13.27 26.29 4.32
N ILE A 1092 -12.90 25.04 4.63
CA ILE A 1092 -13.24 24.37 5.90
C ILE A 1092 -12.50 25.05 7.05
N ALA A 1093 -11.23 25.39 6.89
CA ALA A 1093 -10.45 26.12 7.90
C ALA A 1093 -11.11 27.47 8.26
N LEU A 1094 -11.53 28.26 7.26
CA LEU A 1094 -12.20 29.53 7.49
C LEU A 1094 -13.55 29.36 8.20
N ILE A 1095 -14.34 28.34 7.82
CA ILE A 1095 -15.58 27.99 8.50
C ILE A 1095 -15.31 27.58 9.96
N GLU A 1096 -14.29 26.76 10.23
CA GLU A 1096 -13.89 26.40 11.59
C GLU A 1096 -13.47 27.63 12.39
N ILE A 1097 -12.71 28.57 11.81
CA ILE A 1097 -12.31 29.81 12.49
C ILE A 1097 -13.53 30.65 12.86
N ALA A 1098 -14.45 30.87 11.92
CA ALA A 1098 -15.68 31.63 12.18
C ALA A 1098 -16.48 31.01 13.34
N ASN A 1099 -16.61 29.68 13.37
CA ASN A 1099 -17.33 28.94 14.41
C ASN A 1099 -16.59 28.91 15.77
N LEU A 1100 -15.28 28.64 15.77
CA LEU A 1100 -14.47 28.47 16.98
C LEU A 1100 -14.31 29.81 17.72
N TYR A 1101 -13.98 30.86 16.98
CA TYR A 1101 -13.61 32.17 17.52
C TYR A 1101 -14.76 33.19 17.49
N GLY A 1102 -15.88 32.87 16.86
CA GLY A 1102 -17.03 33.77 16.76
C GLY A 1102 -16.78 35.02 15.91
N ASP A 1103 -15.93 34.89 14.88
CA ASP A 1103 -15.58 36.00 13.99
C ASP A 1103 -16.73 36.30 13.01
N LYS A 1104 -17.55 37.30 13.38
CA LYS A 1104 -18.71 37.73 12.58
C LYS A 1104 -18.33 38.31 11.23
N ALA A 1105 -17.16 38.97 11.12
CA ALA A 1105 -16.74 39.56 9.86
C ALA A 1105 -16.33 38.47 8.86
N LEU A 1106 -15.70 37.40 9.37
CA LEU A 1106 -15.39 36.23 8.57
C LEU A 1106 -16.65 35.43 8.19
N ASP A 1107 -17.59 35.21 9.12
CA ASP A 1107 -18.89 34.58 8.83
C ASP A 1107 -19.65 35.34 7.72
N GLU A 1108 -19.72 36.68 7.82
CA GLU A 1108 -20.31 37.54 6.80
C GLU A 1108 -19.57 37.42 5.45
N MET A 1109 -18.24 37.39 5.47
CA MET A 1109 -17.43 37.19 4.27
C MET A 1109 -17.74 35.86 3.59
N ILE A 1110 -17.76 34.75 4.33
CA ILE A 1110 -18.06 33.42 3.78
C ILE A 1110 -19.47 33.41 3.20
N CYS A 1111 -20.46 33.99 3.90
CA CYS A 1111 -21.83 34.07 3.40
C CYS A 1111 -21.95 34.86 2.08
N ASN A 1112 -21.28 36.01 1.99
CA ASN A 1112 -21.25 36.82 0.78
C ASN A 1112 -20.50 36.11 -0.36
N TRP A 1113 -19.42 35.39 -0.04
CA TRP A 1113 -18.68 34.58 -1.00
C TRP A 1113 -19.55 33.44 -1.56
N THR A 1114 -20.28 32.71 -0.72
CA THR A 1114 -21.25 31.68 -1.14
C THR A 1114 -22.30 32.25 -2.10
N ARG A 1115 -22.89 33.40 -1.76
CA ARG A 1115 -23.87 34.06 -2.64
C ARG A 1115 -23.28 34.51 -3.98
N ALA A 1116 -22.03 35.01 -3.96
CA ALA A 1116 -21.33 35.42 -5.17
C ALA A 1116 -21.06 34.22 -6.10
N LEU A 1117 -20.70 33.06 -5.52
CA LEU A 1117 -20.51 31.81 -6.25
C LEU A 1117 -21.80 31.29 -6.89
N GLU A 1118 -22.94 31.33 -6.19
CA GLU A 1118 -24.22 30.78 -6.67
C GLU A 1118 -25.04 31.72 -7.58
N GLY A 1119 -24.47 32.85 -8.01
CA GLY A 1119 -25.01 33.62 -9.14
C GLY A 1119 -25.84 34.85 -8.86
N LEU A 1120 -25.76 35.37 -7.64
CA LEU A 1120 -26.19 36.74 -7.34
C LEU A 1120 -25.04 37.76 -7.48
N GLY A 1121 -23.84 37.31 -7.86
CA GLY A 1121 -22.67 38.15 -8.15
C GLY A 1121 -22.47 38.45 -9.65
N PRO A 1122 -21.61 39.43 -9.99
CA PRO A 1122 -21.50 39.98 -11.35
C PRO A 1122 -20.91 39.04 -12.43
N ASP A 1123 -20.47 37.82 -12.10
CA ASP A 1123 -19.65 36.99 -13.00
C ASP A 1123 -20.15 35.52 -13.13
N ARG A 1124 -21.22 35.31 -13.92
CA ARG A 1124 -21.87 34.00 -14.15
C ARG A 1124 -20.95 32.90 -14.71
N LYS A 1125 -19.84 33.25 -15.38
CA LYS A 1125 -18.92 32.28 -16.02
C LYS A 1125 -18.22 31.34 -15.02
N ARG A 1126 -18.19 31.69 -13.73
CA ARG A 1126 -17.48 30.95 -12.68
C ARG A 1126 -18.31 29.81 -12.06
N GLN A 1127 -19.63 29.77 -12.24
CA GLN A 1127 -20.54 28.79 -11.59
C GLN A 1127 -20.34 27.33 -11.97
N THR A 1128 -19.93 27.07 -13.22
CA THR A 1128 -19.94 25.73 -13.82
C THR A 1128 -18.59 25.02 -13.76
N ALA A 1129 -17.57 25.63 -13.15
CA ALA A 1129 -16.27 24.99 -12.95
C ALA A 1129 -16.43 23.72 -12.09
N TRP A 1130 -15.79 22.63 -12.50
CA TRP A 1130 -15.84 21.35 -11.78
C TRP A 1130 -15.45 21.50 -10.31
N SER A 1131 -14.39 22.25 -10.01
CA SER A 1131 -13.95 22.57 -8.64
C SER A 1131 -15.02 23.29 -7.80
N ASN A 1132 -15.86 24.12 -8.42
CA ASN A 1132 -16.90 24.89 -7.74
C ASN A 1132 -18.11 24.03 -7.37
N ASN A 1133 -18.40 22.97 -8.15
CA ASN A 1133 -19.46 22.02 -7.80
C ASN A 1133 -19.16 21.24 -6.52
N ILE A 1134 -17.88 20.95 -6.27
CA ILE A 1134 -17.48 20.06 -5.17
C ILE A 1134 -17.15 20.88 -3.91
N GLY A 1135 -16.36 21.96 -4.01
CA GLY A 1135 -15.96 22.79 -2.85
C GLY A 1135 -17.06 23.67 -2.23
N ALA A 1136 -18.17 23.93 -2.95
CA ALA A 1136 -19.23 24.81 -2.44
C ALA A 1136 -20.12 24.16 -1.36
N CYS A 1137 -20.13 22.83 -1.23
CA CYS A 1137 -21.08 22.12 -0.37
C CYS A 1137 -20.97 22.49 1.13
N PRO A 1138 -19.77 22.49 1.75
CA PRO A 1138 -19.62 22.95 3.13
C PRO A 1138 -19.97 24.43 3.30
N MET A 1139 -19.69 25.26 2.28
CA MET A 1139 -20.02 26.70 2.31
C MET A 1139 -21.54 26.94 2.23
N LEU A 1140 -22.27 26.17 1.42
CA LEU A 1140 -23.73 26.20 1.35
C LEU A 1140 -24.39 25.79 2.66
N ALA A 1141 -23.88 24.71 3.28
CA ALA A 1141 -24.34 24.28 4.59
C ALA A 1141 -24.10 25.35 5.67
N HIS A 1142 -22.92 25.98 5.67
CA HIS A 1142 -22.60 27.08 6.57
C HIS A 1142 -23.49 28.31 6.30
N TYR A 1143 -23.68 28.71 5.03
CA TYR A 1143 -24.57 29.82 4.66
C TYR A 1143 -26.01 29.60 5.14
N PHE A 1144 -26.56 28.39 4.93
CA PHE A 1144 -27.89 28.05 5.43
C PHE A 1144 -27.95 28.07 6.95
N HIS A 1145 -26.93 27.55 7.63
CA HIS A 1145 -26.83 27.59 9.08
C HIS A 1145 -26.86 29.02 9.61
N SER A 1146 -26.03 29.92 9.08
CA SER A 1146 -25.88 31.30 9.54
C SER A 1146 -27.08 32.19 9.17
N THR A 1147 -27.71 31.99 8.01
CA THR A 1147 -28.76 32.90 7.49
C THR A 1147 -30.18 32.36 7.58
N GLY A 1148 -30.37 31.03 7.55
CA GLY A 1148 -31.67 30.40 7.36
C GLY A 1148 -32.28 30.58 5.96
N ASP A 1149 -31.53 31.10 4.99
CA ASP A 1149 -32.00 31.36 3.63
C ASP A 1149 -32.24 30.06 2.84
N LYS A 1150 -33.49 29.81 2.50
CA LYS A 1150 -33.93 28.59 1.80
C LYS A 1150 -33.37 28.45 0.39
N ALA A 1151 -32.89 29.53 -0.24
CA ALA A 1151 -32.24 29.45 -1.55
C ALA A 1151 -31.03 28.50 -1.52
N ALA A 1152 -30.36 28.37 -0.36
CA ALA A 1152 -29.30 27.40 -0.15
C ALA A 1152 -29.74 25.94 -0.37
N LEU A 1153 -30.99 25.61 0.00
CA LEU A 1153 -31.57 24.27 -0.21
C LEU A 1153 -31.71 23.94 -1.68
N GLU A 1154 -32.13 24.94 -2.46
CA GLU A 1154 -32.27 24.80 -3.91
C GLU A 1154 -30.90 24.68 -4.60
N TRP A 1155 -29.92 25.50 -4.22
CA TRP A 1155 -28.55 25.43 -4.74
C TRP A 1155 -27.88 24.11 -4.38
N PHE A 1156 -27.97 23.67 -3.13
CA PHE A 1156 -27.41 22.40 -2.68
C PHE A 1156 -28.03 21.21 -3.43
N ALA A 1157 -29.37 21.19 -3.56
CA ALA A 1157 -30.05 20.18 -4.36
C ALA A 1157 -29.64 20.22 -5.85
N GLN A 1158 -29.44 21.41 -6.44
CA GLN A 1158 -28.95 21.55 -7.81
C GLN A 1158 -27.55 20.96 -8.00
N ARG A 1159 -26.63 21.22 -7.05
CA ARG A 1159 -25.27 20.65 -7.07
C ARG A 1159 -25.29 19.12 -6.95
N LEU A 1160 -26.27 18.57 -6.23
CA LEU A 1160 -26.44 17.12 -6.06
C LEU A 1160 -27.18 16.41 -7.21
N LYS A 1161 -28.06 17.11 -7.96
CA LYS A 1161 -28.92 16.52 -9.01
C LYS A 1161 -28.17 15.75 -10.11
N GLY A 1162 -26.90 16.05 -10.36
CA GLY A 1162 -26.06 15.30 -11.31
C GLY A 1162 -25.61 13.90 -10.81
N PHE A 1163 -25.57 13.70 -9.49
CA PHE A 1163 -25.17 12.46 -8.83
C PHE A 1163 -26.37 11.66 -8.28
N HIS A 1164 -27.43 12.34 -7.85
CA HIS A 1164 -28.59 11.81 -7.14
C HIS A 1164 -29.39 10.73 -7.90
N ASN A 1165 -29.37 10.73 -9.24
CA ASN A 1165 -30.24 9.86 -10.04
C ASN A 1165 -29.64 8.48 -10.39
N ARG A 1166 -28.44 8.13 -9.88
CA ARG A 1166 -27.69 6.97 -10.41
C ARG A 1166 -27.18 5.96 -9.38
N ILE A 1167 -27.24 6.26 -8.08
CA ILE A 1167 -27.01 5.27 -7.02
C ILE A 1167 -28.40 4.77 -6.58
N PRO A 1168 -28.78 3.51 -6.86
CA PRO A 1168 -30.09 2.98 -6.46
C PRO A 1168 -30.30 3.12 -4.95
N ALA A 1169 -31.52 3.46 -4.50
CA ALA A 1169 -31.84 3.53 -3.07
C ALA A 1169 -31.74 2.15 -2.38
N ASP A 1170 -31.83 1.08 -3.16
CA ASP A 1170 -31.64 -0.32 -2.79
C ASP A 1170 -30.27 -0.87 -3.23
N ALA A 1171 -29.34 0.00 -3.66
CA ALA A 1171 -28.00 -0.41 -4.07
C ALA A 1171 -27.43 -1.31 -2.97
N PRO A 1172 -27.02 -2.55 -3.30
CA PRO A 1172 -26.62 -3.52 -2.31
C PRO A 1172 -25.63 -2.91 -1.32
N THR A 1173 -25.89 -3.07 -0.03
CA THR A 1173 -24.96 -2.71 1.06
C THR A 1173 -23.70 -3.57 1.05
N THR A 1174 -23.61 -4.53 0.13
CA THR A 1174 -22.46 -5.38 -0.14
C THR A 1174 -21.50 -4.69 -1.09
N ASP A 1175 -20.21 -4.75 -0.77
CA ASP A 1175 -19.06 -4.59 -1.66
C ASP A 1175 -19.38 -4.73 -3.16
N LEU A 1176 -19.65 -3.60 -3.82
CA LEU A 1176 -20.02 -3.62 -5.23
C LEU A 1176 -18.77 -3.87 -6.08
N PRO A 1177 -18.76 -4.91 -6.95
CA PRO A 1177 -17.65 -5.18 -7.83
C PRO A 1177 -17.46 -4.04 -8.86
N CYS A 1178 -16.25 -3.90 -9.38
CA CYS A 1178 -15.84 -2.74 -10.18
C CYS A 1178 -16.66 -2.53 -11.47
N ASN A 1179 -17.36 -3.56 -11.96
CA ASN A 1179 -18.29 -3.45 -13.08
C ASN A 1179 -19.51 -2.57 -12.76
N VAL A 1180 -19.96 -2.54 -11.50
CA VAL A 1180 -21.05 -1.68 -11.06
C VAL A 1180 -20.63 -0.21 -11.00
N MET A 1181 -19.34 0.10 -10.81
CA MET A 1181 -18.84 1.49 -10.81
C MET A 1181 -19.08 2.18 -12.16
N ALA A 1182 -18.85 1.48 -13.27
CA ALA A 1182 -19.02 2.03 -14.62
C ALA A 1182 -20.48 2.34 -14.96
N ASP A 1183 -21.42 1.56 -14.38
CA ASP A 1183 -22.86 1.74 -14.56
C ASP A 1183 -23.44 2.79 -13.59
N THR A 1184 -22.88 2.89 -12.38
CA THR A 1184 -23.35 3.75 -11.28
C THR A 1184 -22.83 5.18 -11.39
N PHE A 1185 -21.54 5.34 -11.73
CA PHE A 1185 -20.93 6.64 -11.96
C PHE A 1185 -20.73 6.82 -13.46
N PRO A 1186 -21.40 7.80 -14.12
CA PRO A 1186 -21.06 8.12 -15.49
C PRO A 1186 -19.57 8.39 -15.54
N ALA A 1187 -18.87 7.73 -16.47
CA ALA A 1187 -17.53 8.15 -16.85
C ALA A 1187 -17.57 9.67 -17.02
N TYR A 1188 -16.73 10.38 -16.26
CA TYR A 1188 -16.39 11.72 -16.69
C TYR A 1188 -15.66 11.48 -18.01
N THR A 1189 -16.28 11.85 -19.13
CA THR A 1189 -15.60 11.96 -20.42
C THR A 1189 -15.13 13.41 -20.60
N PRO A 1190 -14.01 13.85 -20.00
CA PRO A 1190 -13.28 14.99 -20.51
C PRO A 1190 -12.31 14.47 -21.58
N HIS A 1191 -12.55 14.93 -22.80
CA HIS A 1191 -11.59 15.16 -23.88
C HIS A 1191 -10.94 14.00 -24.65
N ASP A 1192 -10.66 12.81 -24.11
CA ASP A 1192 -9.72 11.89 -24.81
C ASP A 1192 -10.19 10.43 -25.06
N GLY A 1193 -11.46 10.10 -24.76
CA GLY A 1193 -12.04 8.78 -25.08
C GLY A 1193 -11.68 7.61 -24.14
N TYR A 1194 -11.11 7.89 -22.96
CA TYR A 1194 -10.61 6.85 -22.05
C TYR A 1194 -11.61 6.31 -20.99
N GLY A 1195 -12.83 6.83 -20.87
CA GLY A 1195 -13.86 6.26 -19.98
C GLY A 1195 -13.46 6.24 -18.50
N TRP A 1196 -12.98 7.36 -17.96
CA TRP A 1196 -12.48 7.43 -16.58
C TRP A 1196 -13.54 7.80 -15.56
N VAL A 1197 -13.46 7.14 -14.41
CA VAL A 1197 -14.31 7.38 -13.24
C VAL A 1197 -13.42 7.86 -12.10
N TYR A 1198 -13.47 9.15 -11.81
CA TYR A 1198 -12.79 9.74 -10.66
C TYR A 1198 -13.55 9.38 -9.39
N THR A 1199 -12.85 8.81 -8.41
CA THR A 1199 -13.41 8.57 -7.07
C THR A 1199 -13.08 9.72 -6.10
N THR A 1200 -13.03 10.94 -6.66
CA THR A 1200 -12.76 12.22 -5.98
C THR A 1200 -13.98 13.00 -5.44
N PRO A 1201 -15.11 12.40 -5.03
CA PRO A 1201 -16.22 13.18 -4.51
C PRO A 1201 -15.97 13.42 -2.98
N THR A 1202 -14.77 13.90 -2.62
CA THR A 1202 -14.25 14.08 -1.25
C THR A 1202 -15.02 15.14 -0.44
N PHE A 1203 -15.58 16.17 -1.07
CA PHE A 1203 -16.27 17.24 -0.31
C PHE A 1203 -17.71 16.93 0.09
N TRP A 1204 -18.29 15.81 -0.37
CA TRP A 1204 -19.59 15.38 0.14
C TRP A 1204 -19.49 14.82 1.56
N TYR A 1205 -18.35 14.25 1.94
CA TYR A 1205 -18.12 13.78 3.32
C TYR A 1205 -18.23 14.88 4.35
N VAL A 1206 -17.88 16.11 3.95
CA VAL A 1206 -17.99 17.30 4.79
C VAL A 1206 -19.33 17.97 4.57
N GLY A 1207 -19.74 18.12 3.30
CA GLY A 1207 -20.96 18.82 2.91
C GLY A 1207 -22.24 18.14 3.38
N ILE A 1208 -22.37 16.81 3.25
CA ILE A 1208 -23.61 16.09 3.59
C ILE A 1208 -23.85 16.12 5.11
N PRO A 1209 -22.89 15.76 5.99
CA PRO A 1209 -23.13 15.84 7.42
C PRO A 1209 -23.33 17.29 7.89
N ALA A 1210 -22.60 18.26 7.34
CA ALA A 1210 -22.80 19.67 7.66
C ALA A 1210 -24.20 20.15 7.24
N TRP A 1211 -24.67 19.72 6.07
CA TRP A 1211 -26.01 20.01 5.57
C TRP A 1211 -27.11 19.47 6.47
N GLN A 1212 -27.01 18.19 6.81
CA GLN A 1212 -27.94 17.54 7.75
C GLN A 1212 -27.90 18.23 9.12
N GLY A 1213 -26.72 18.64 9.59
CA GLY A 1213 -26.54 19.43 10.81
C GLY A 1213 -27.24 20.78 10.76
N ALA A 1214 -27.14 21.49 9.63
CA ALA A 1214 -27.82 22.76 9.40
C ALA A 1214 -29.34 22.60 9.35
N LEU A 1215 -29.86 21.56 8.67
CA LEU A 1215 -31.28 21.21 8.69
C LEU A 1215 -31.78 20.95 10.11
N ARG A 1216 -31.04 20.17 10.89
CA ARG A 1216 -31.40 19.89 12.30
C ARG A 1216 -31.49 21.14 13.15
N ALA A 1217 -30.59 22.12 12.94
CA ALA A 1217 -30.63 23.40 13.66
C ALA A 1217 -31.89 24.23 13.34
N HIS A 1218 -32.45 24.08 12.12
CA HIS A 1218 -33.62 24.83 11.65
C HIS A 1218 -34.94 24.03 11.67
N ALA A 1219 -34.90 22.71 11.90
CA ALA A 1219 -36.06 21.80 11.92
C ALA A 1219 -37.21 22.23 12.86
N PRO A 1220 -36.98 22.84 14.05
CA PRO A 1220 -38.09 23.33 14.89
C PRO A 1220 -38.87 24.50 14.26
N LYS A 1221 -38.30 25.20 13.28
CA LYS A 1221 -38.89 26.38 12.63
C LYS A 1221 -39.55 26.06 11.28
N GLN A 1222 -39.38 24.86 10.76
CA GLN A 1222 -39.75 24.49 9.40
C GLN A 1222 -40.26 23.04 9.37
N LYS A 1223 -41.57 22.90 9.57
CA LYS A 1223 -42.34 21.81 8.95
C LYS A 1223 -42.77 22.24 7.57
#